data_AF-A0A0X8X8B5-F1
#
_entry.id   AF-A0A0X8X8B5-F1
#
_cell.length_a   1.000
_cell.length_b   1.000
_cell.length_c   1.000
_cell.angle_alpha   90.00
_cell.angle_beta   90.00
_cell.angle_gamma   90.00
#
_symmetry.space_group_name_H-M   'P 1'
#
loop_
_entity.id
_entity.type
_entity.pdbx_description
1 polymer ?
#
loop_
_entity_poly.entity_id
_entity_poly.type
_entity_poly.pdbx_seq_one_letter_code
_entity_poly.pdbx_strand_id
1 'polypeptide(L)'
;MAQENHSDHRKDYLLVGLDVGSTTVKAVVIEPASEQVVWQDYRRHETRQAETARDFLRAIQDAFPDYSAEQLRVFITGSGGSALAESLNARFVQEVHAVSLAVEKLYPEVGSVVELGGQDAKIIIFKDTGTRGKKKIPSMNDKCAGGTGAVIDKIGAKLSIPADKLGDMGYKGLTIHPVAGKCGVFAETDINSLQKQGVSSDELMASLFESIVQQNISVLTRGHTLRPYVLLLGGPNTYIRGLQECWRHHITDIWQERGVELPAGEPANVNRPTHGSTHGSTHGSPTKASPVKDPAEYIIVPERAQYFAALGAAELGRQELEDNPDLACFPGIAKLDWFIEQGRRNARSASYTEPLVKSKAELDAFLETYRPPPWHPAQFRNGELVKAFIGIDAGSTSTKGVLISPEGEVLAKAYRLSQGNPIEDATAILAELHGQVTAQGAQLEVLGVGTTGYAKDIIRDVLKADTALVETVAHSHACQHFYPGTDVIVDVGGQDIKLMFLKDGRVRDFRLNTQCSAGNGYFLQATAQAFGYAVEDYAELAFSAEAMPDFNHGCAVFLQSDIVDFQRKGWQPNEILAGLAAVLPKNVWLYVAQIANPADLGSRFVLQGGAQRNLAAVKAQVDDLRQRFARTGSECDIRVHRHCGESGAIGAALEARRLHKGGQSSEFIGIDRARRVRHRTVRNEQTRCYFCKNLCLRTFIDVYTGDGDPPEEPQPVEHIDSERGSRKLPRIPIPEGYKRVIVATCEKGEVEDVAAMRKIKTNLDQLVERNPNFIDRAAQTIFQQPEVDSVAEPNPTLLQAVIQPHTAFRRRNAAEKRNEARIGIPRVLNMYACAPFFLGYFTALGVPPRNIVFSAYTDNDLYRQGAKRGSIDPCFPSKLGIPHVHNLIFSKHKRRALTHIFFPMIHSLPQGLDNTMDSMACPTVVASAESTHAAFVREGDLFQEQGINFKKTFLNLHDPMLCARQLYDDWRNELDLTLRESYLAVEQGLQALANHQYRLQVQQRKALDMLEREGRVGIGVLGRPYHNDPGINHGILDELQRKGYPIFWQDALPTDSDLLERLFGEQLRNGEISSPLSIEDVWKNDFSEHTSRKLWAAKFISRHPNLVAVELSSFKCGHDAPVYGVVEEIIESSGTPYFCFKDLDENRPAGSIQIRTETIDYFLQQYEHLLRKQDIAA
;
A
#
# COMPACT_ATOMS: atom_id res chain seq x y z
N MET A 1 -57.13 55.62 -17.47
CA MET A 1 -56.54 54.70 -18.47
C MET A 1 -55.21 55.31 -18.85
N ALA A 2 -54.04 54.72 -18.62
CA ALA A 2 -53.67 53.34 -18.31
C ALA A 2 -52.62 53.32 -17.17
N GLN A 3 -52.71 52.31 -16.30
CA GLN A 3 -51.64 51.95 -15.37
C GLN A 3 -50.60 51.13 -16.16
N GLU A 4 -49.35 51.57 -16.16
CA GLU A 4 -48.22 50.75 -16.58
C GLU A 4 -47.92 49.72 -15.47
N ASN A 5 -48.32 48.47 -15.74
CA ASN A 5 -47.90 47.31 -14.97
C ASN A 5 -46.41 47.05 -15.24
N HIS A 6 -45.53 47.39 -14.30
CA HIS A 6 -44.25 46.69 -14.19
C HIS A 6 -44.54 45.28 -13.65
N SER A 7 -44.70 44.31 -14.55
CA SER A 7 -44.71 42.88 -14.20
C SER A 7 -43.34 42.50 -13.66
N ASP A 8 -43.29 41.97 -12.44
CA ASP A 8 -42.09 41.41 -11.85
C ASP A 8 -41.70 40.13 -12.61
N HIS A 9 -40.82 40.27 -13.62
CA HIS A 9 -40.33 39.18 -14.48
C HIS A 9 -39.71 37.99 -13.71
N ARG A 10 -39.52 38.10 -12.39
CA ARG A 10 -39.02 37.04 -11.50
C ARG A 10 -40.05 35.96 -11.15
N LYS A 11 -41.33 36.14 -11.48
CA LYS A 11 -42.39 35.14 -11.25
C LYS A 11 -42.64 34.19 -12.44
N ASP A 12 -41.96 34.42 -13.56
CA ASP A 12 -42.29 33.76 -14.84
C ASP A 12 -41.48 32.47 -15.10
N TYR A 13 -40.52 32.13 -14.25
CA TYR A 13 -39.66 30.94 -14.43
C TYR A 13 -39.18 30.32 -13.11
N LEU A 14 -38.72 29.07 -13.18
CA LEU A 14 -38.08 28.34 -12.07
C LEU A 14 -36.61 28.05 -12.41
N LEU A 15 -35.72 28.20 -11.43
CA LEU A 15 -34.31 27.84 -11.56
C LEU A 15 -34.12 26.39 -11.18
N VAL A 16 -33.57 25.59 -12.08
CA VAL A 16 -33.26 24.18 -11.83
C VAL A 16 -31.74 24.03 -11.77
N GLY A 17 -31.23 23.75 -10.57
CA GLY A 17 -29.84 23.32 -10.38
C GLY A 17 -29.75 21.80 -10.49
N LEU A 18 -28.99 21.29 -11.45
CA LEU A 18 -28.83 19.85 -11.70
C LEU A 18 -27.36 19.45 -11.53
N ASP A 19 -27.05 18.59 -10.57
CA ASP A 19 -25.73 18.01 -10.36
C ASP A 19 -25.73 16.55 -10.84
N VAL A 20 -25.08 16.30 -11.98
CA VAL A 20 -24.92 14.95 -12.54
C VAL A 20 -23.54 14.45 -12.16
N GLY A 21 -23.43 13.86 -10.98
CA GLY A 21 -22.19 13.31 -10.45
C GLY A 21 -21.86 11.91 -10.97
N SER A 22 -20.73 11.36 -10.52
CA SER A 22 -20.21 10.04 -10.95
C SER A 22 -20.99 8.83 -10.42
N THR A 23 -21.74 9.01 -9.33
CA THR A 23 -22.52 7.93 -8.68
C THR A 23 -23.98 8.32 -8.46
N THR A 24 -24.28 9.62 -8.45
CA THR A 24 -25.60 10.17 -8.10
C THR A 24 -25.99 11.31 -9.01
N VAL A 25 -27.28 11.48 -9.22
CA VAL A 25 -27.87 12.69 -9.80
C VAL A 25 -28.67 13.37 -8.71
N LYS A 26 -28.51 14.68 -8.60
CA LYS A 26 -29.19 15.51 -7.61
C LYS A 26 -29.77 16.72 -8.34
N ALA A 27 -30.95 17.15 -7.95
CA ALA A 27 -31.47 18.41 -8.45
C ALA A 27 -32.20 19.19 -7.36
N VAL A 28 -32.18 20.51 -7.54
CA VAL A 28 -32.90 21.48 -6.72
C VAL A 28 -33.66 22.41 -7.64
N VAL A 29 -34.86 22.81 -7.23
CA VAL A 29 -35.64 23.86 -7.90
C VAL A 29 -35.76 25.03 -6.95
N ILE A 30 -35.36 26.21 -7.41
CA ILE A 30 -35.38 27.45 -6.64
C ILE A 30 -36.38 28.40 -7.30
N GLU A 31 -37.29 28.95 -6.48
CA GLU A 31 -38.17 30.02 -6.90
C GLU A 31 -37.39 31.36 -6.86
N PRO A 32 -37.18 32.06 -7.99
CA PRO A 32 -36.31 33.24 -8.04
C PRO A 32 -36.75 34.40 -7.13
N ALA A 33 -38.06 34.56 -6.92
CA ALA A 33 -38.63 35.67 -6.16
C ALA A 33 -38.44 35.50 -4.64
N SER A 34 -38.59 34.29 -4.12
CA SER A 34 -38.45 33.99 -2.69
C SER A 34 -37.05 33.47 -2.32
N GLU A 35 -36.26 33.09 -3.32
CA GLU A 35 -34.98 32.39 -3.20
C GLU A 35 -35.07 31.07 -2.42
N GLN A 36 -36.28 30.51 -2.27
CA GLN A 36 -36.50 29.26 -1.55
C GLN A 36 -36.33 28.05 -2.47
N VAL A 37 -35.75 27.01 -1.91
CA VAL A 37 -35.75 25.67 -2.53
C VAL A 37 -37.16 25.09 -2.39
N VAL A 38 -37.88 25.00 -3.50
CA VAL A 38 -39.27 24.51 -3.55
C VAL A 38 -39.38 23.03 -3.90
N TRP A 39 -38.31 22.45 -4.46
CA TRP A 39 -38.23 21.01 -4.75
C TRP A 39 -36.78 20.55 -4.71
N GLN A 40 -36.54 19.31 -4.29
CA GLN A 40 -35.24 18.68 -4.32
C GLN A 40 -35.37 17.15 -4.36
N ASP A 41 -34.41 16.47 -4.99
CA ASP A 41 -34.32 15.01 -4.97
C ASP A 41 -32.86 14.56 -5.15
N TYR A 42 -32.51 13.39 -4.62
CA TYR A 42 -31.17 12.80 -4.65
C TYR A 42 -31.28 11.30 -4.90
N ARG A 43 -30.73 10.81 -6.02
CA ARG A 43 -30.78 9.38 -6.36
C ARG A 43 -29.45 8.87 -6.86
N ARG A 44 -29.14 7.60 -6.52
CA ARG A 44 -28.09 6.83 -7.19
C ARG A 44 -28.57 6.50 -8.59
N HIS A 45 -27.73 6.77 -9.60
CA HIS A 45 -28.11 6.54 -11.00
C HIS A 45 -27.81 5.13 -11.47
N GLU A 46 -27.04 4.33 -10.71
CA GLU A 46 -26.69 2.94 -11.07
C GLU A 46 -26.22 2.83 -12.52
N THR A 47 -25.22 3.65 -12.88
CA THR A 47 -24.68 3.78 -14.25
C THR A 47 -25.62 4.34 -15.33
N ARG A 48 -26.84 4.76 -15.00
CA ARG A 48 -27.84 5.31 -15.92
C ARG A 48 -28.00 6.84 -15.75
N GLN A 49 -26.90 7.58 -15.93
CA GLN A 49 -26.87 9.03 -15.64
C GLN A 49 -27.90 9.84 -16.44
N ALA A 50 -27.97 9.63 -17.76
CA ALA A 50 -28.85 10.41 -18.63
C ALA A 50 -30.32 10.06 -18.38
N GLU A 51 -30.61 8.78 -18.18
CA GLU A 51 -31.94 8.26 -17.86
C GLU A 51 -32.40 8.79 -16.49
N THR A 52 -31.51 8.80 -15.51
CA THR A 52 -31.82 9.37 -14.19
C THR A 52 -32.06 10.88 -14.30
N ALA A 53 -31.20 11.63 -15.00
CA ALA A 53 -31.41 13.06 -15.23
C ALA A 53 -32.75 13.33 -15.96
N ARG A 54 -33.12 12.48 -16.92
CA ARG A 54 -34.41 12.53 -17.60
C ARG A 54 -35.57 12.32 -16.62
N ASP A 55 -35.47 11.33 -15.76
CA ASP A 55 -36.52 11.00 -14.79
C ASP A 55 -36.69 12.12 -13.75
N PHE A 56 -35.60 12.80 -13.36
CA PHE A 56 -35.65 14.01 -12.53
C PHE A 56 -36.39 15.15 -13.22
N LEU A 57 -36.05 15.45 -14.48
CA LEU A 57 -36.70 16.53 -15.23
C LEU A 57 -38.19 16.26 -15.44
N ARG A 58 -38.57 15.01 -15.71
CA ARG A 58 -39.98 14.61 -15.77
C ARG A 58 -40.67 14.82 -14.43
N ALA A 59 -40.06 14.36 -13.33
CA ALA A 59 -40.61 14.57 -11.99
C ALA A 59 -40.75 16.06 -11.61
N ILE A 60 -39.84 16.92 -12.06
CA ILE A 60 -39.94 18.38 -11.89
C ILE A 60 -41.11 18.94 -12.70
N GLN A 61 -41.26 18.55 -13.97
CA GLN A 61 -42.39 18.98 -14.80
C GLN A 61 -43.73 18.53 -14.21
N ASP A 62 -43.81 17.30 -13.69
CA ASP A 62 -45.01 16.76 -13.04
C ASP A 62 -45.32 17.48 -11.72
N ALA A 63 -44.31 17.92 -10.97
CA ALA A 63 -44.47 18.65 -9.72
C ALA A 63 -44.89 20.11 -9.93
N PHE A 64 -44.58 20.70 -11.08
CA PHE A 64 -44.87 22.10 -11.43
C PHE A 64 -45.63 22.22 -12.76
N PRO A 65 -46.86 21.67 -12.86
CA PRO A 65 -47.62 21.62 -14.11
C PRO A 65 -48.04 22.99 -14.65
N ASP A 66 -48.05 24.01 -13.79
CA ASP A 66 -48.36 25.40 -14.15
C ASP A 66 -47.20 26.10 -14.88
N TYR A 67 -46.00 25.50 -14.88
CA TYR A 67 -44.84 26.00 -15.61
C TYR A 67 -44.60 25.15 -16.86
N SER A 68 -44.54 25.81 -18.02
CA SER A 68 -44.10 25.16 -19.26
C SER A 68 -42.63 24.75 -19.20
N ALA A 69 -42.20 23.81 -20.05
CA ALA A 69 -40.81 23.37 -20.11
C ALA A 69 -39.83 24.54 -20.32
N GLU A 70 -40.18 25.48 -21.20
CA GLU A 70 -39.35 26.66 -21.50
C GLU A 70 -39.24 27.64 -20.33
N GLN A 71 -40.11 27.55 -19.33
CA GLN A 71 -40.03 28.32 -18.09
C GLN A 71 -39.14 27.64 -17.03
N LEU A 72 -38.59 26.46 -17.31
CA LEU A 72 -37.55 25.85 -16.48
C LEU A 72 -36.18 26.27 -17.01
N ARG A 73 -35.40 26.94 -16.16
CA ARG A 73 -34.03 27.41 -16.48
C ARG A 73 -33.02 26.43 -15.88
N VAL A 74 -32.38 25.61 -16.72
CA VAL A 74 -31.57 24.46 -16.24
C VAL A 74 -30.07 24.80 -16.24
N PHE A 75 -29.49 24.80 -15.04
CA PHE A 75 -28.06 24.99 -14.82
C PHE A 75 -27.47 23.68 -14.33
N ILE A 76 -26.51 23.15 -15.06
CA ILE A 76 -26.01 21.79 -14.86
C ILE A 76 -24.54 21.78 -14.43
N THR A 77 -24.19 20.92 -13.50
CA THR A 77 -22.82 20.73 -13.01
C THR A 77 -22.51 19.24 -12.80
N GLY A 78 -21.38 18.95 -12.19
CA GLY A 78 -20.91 17.58 -11.92
C GLY A 78 -20.21 16.95 -13.12
N SER A 79 -19.52 15.84 -12.86
CA SER A 79 -18.68 15.17 -13.84
C SER A 79 -19.45 14.74 -15.10
N GLY A 80 -20.71 14.32 -14.95
CA GLY A 80 -21.64 13.91 -16.00
C GLY A 80 -22.32 15.06 -16.74
N GLY A 81 -22.36 16.26 -16.15
CA GLY A 81 -23.21 17.36 -16.61
C GLY A 81 -22.88 17.88 -18.01
N SER A 82 -21.60 17.99 -18.36
CA SER A 82 -21.15 18.53 -19.66
C SER A 82 -21.71 17.73 -20.86
N ALA A 83 -21.81 16.41 -20.72
CA ALA A 83 -22.31 15.54 -21.80
C ALA A 83 -23.82 15.69 -22.05
N LEU A 84 -24.58 16.16 -21.06
CA LEU A 84 -26.04 16.35 -21.17
C LEU A 84 -26.43 17.80 -21.43
N ALA A 85 -25.51 18.74 -21.22
CA ALA A 85 -25.78 20.18 -21.30
C ALA A 85 -26.38 20.58 -22.66
N GLU A 86 -25.81 20.10 -23.78
CA GLU A 86 -26.31 20.42 -25.12
C GLU A 86 -27.73 19.87 -25.36
N SER A 87 -27.99 18.61 -25.02
CA SER A 87 -29.31 17.98 -25.20
C SER A 87 -30.40 18.64 -24.36
N LEU A 88 -30.03 19.23 -23.23
CA LEU A 88 -30.92 19.92 -22.31
C LEU A 88 -31.03 21.43 -22.58
N ASN A 89 -30.24 21.98 -23.51
CA ASN A 89 -29.97 23.42 -23.61
C ASN A 89 -29.60 24.04 -22.24
N ALA A 90 -28.91 23.27 -21.40
CA ALA A 90 -28.55 23.67 -20.05
C ALA A 90 -27.20 24.40 -20.03
N ARG A 91 -27.07 25.37 -19.13
CA ARG A 91 -25.81 26.10 -18.92
C ARG A 91 -24.91 25.27 -18.00
N PHE A 92 -23.79 24.77 -18.52
CA PHE A 92 -22.82 24.03 -17.72
C PHE A 92 -22.02 24.96 -16.79
N VAL A 93 -21.97 24.62 -15.50
CA VAL A 93 -21.25 25.35 -14.45
C VAL A 93 -20.15 24.46 -13.89
N GLN A 94 -18.92 24.99 -13.77
CA GLN A 94 -17.82 24.24 -13.17
C GLN A 94 -18.10 24.04 -11.67
N GLU A 95 -17.99 22.79 -11.21
CA GLU A 95 -18.46 22.36 -9.88
C GLU A 95 -17.78 23.09 -8.70
N VAL A 96 -16.46 23.27 -8.73
CA VAL A 96 -15.72 23.99 -7.67
C VAL A 96 -16.20 25.45 -7.59
N HIS A 97 -16.49 26.06 -8.74
CA HIS A 97 -17.06 27.39 -8.80
C HIS A 97 -18.49 27.42 -8.24
N ALA A 98 -19.35 26.48 -8.64
CA ALA A 98 -20.70 26.34 -8.11
C ALA A 98 -20.70 26.21 -6.57
N VAL A 99 -19.96 25.26 -6.03
CA VAL A 99 -19.84 25.06 -4.57
C VAL A 99 -19.33 26.33 -3.89
N SER A 100 -18.32 26.99 -4.46
CA SER A 100 -17.81 28.25 -3.90
C SER A 100 -18.87 29.34 -3.82
N LEU A 101 -19.72 29.49 -4.85
CA LEU A 101 -20.79 30.49 -4.87
C LEU A 101 -21.87 30.17 -3.83
N ALA A 102 -22.29 28.90 -3.73
CA ALA A 102 -23.23 28.48 -2.70
C ALA A 102 -22.70 28.75 -1.30
N VAL A 103 -21.43 28.47 -1.03
CA VAL A 103 -20.78 28.72 0.26
C VAL A 103 -20.67 30.22 0.55
N GLU A 104 -20.22 31.04 -0.41
CA GLU A 104 -20.11 32.48 -0.23
C GLU A 104 -21.46 33.15 0.04
N LYS A 105 -22.56 32.64 -0.54
CA LYS A 105 -23.92 33.13 -0.31
C LYS A 105 -24.50 32.68 1.02
N LEU A 106 -24.41 31.37 1.32
CA LEU A 106 -25.12 30.76 2.45
C LEU A 106 -24.32 30.80 3.75
N TYR A 107 -22.98 30.80 3.67
CA TYR A 107 -22.07 30.72 4.82
C TYR A 107 -20.84 31.62 4.62
N PRO A 108 -21.01 32.96 4.55
CA PRO A 108 -19.95 33.89 4.19
C PRO A 108 -18.76 33.91 5.16
N GLU A 109 -18.92 33.46 6.40
CA GLU A 109 -17.88 33.33 7.42
C GLU A 109 -16.93 32.14 7.23
N VAL A 110 -17.27 31.18 6.37
CA VAL A 110 -16.51 29.94 6.16
C VAL A 110 -15.07 30.19 5.76
N GLY A 111 -14.16 29.51 6.45
CA GLY A 111 -12.73 29.52 6.18
C GLY A 111 -12.29 28.35 5.32
N SER A 112 -12.99 27.21 5.38
CA SER A 112 -12.64 26.02 4.62
C SER A 112 -13.85 25.14 4.30
N VAL A 113 -13.79 24.44 3.16
CA VAL A 113 -14.78 23.45 2.75
C VAL A 113 -14.07 22.14 2.53
N VAL A 114 -14.67 21.05 3.00
CA VAL A 114 -14.28 19.67 2.75
C VAL A 114 -15.48 18.96 2.15
N GLU A 115 -15.42 18.67 0.86
CA GLU A 115 -16.46 17.94 0.14
C GLU A 115 -15.97 16.54 -0.19
N LEU A 116 -16.77 15.53 0.17
CA LEU A 116 -16.48 14.14 -0.18
C LEU A 116 -17.56 13.62 -1.13
N GLY A 117 -17.17 13.33 -2.37
CA GLY A 117 -18.01 12.75 -3.41
C GLY A 117 -17.87 11.23 -3.50
N GLY A 118 -18.54 10.65 -4.51
CA GLY A 118 -18.41 9.22 -4.81
C GLY A 118 -17.02 8.86 -5.33
N GLN A 119 -16.53 9.57 -6.35
CA GLN A 119 -15.24 9.29 -7.01
C GLN A 119 -14.19 10.40 -6.83
N ASP A 120 -14.56 11.51 -6.21
CA ASP A 120 -13.68 12.64 -5.96
C ASP A 120 -13.83 13.17 -4.52
N ALA A 121 -12.85 13.96 -4.10
CA ALA A 121 -12.91 14.77 -2.89
C ALA A 121 -12.29 16.14 -3.17
N LYS A 122 -12.77 17.15 -2.46
CA LYS A 122 -12.41 18.55 -2.71
C LYS A 122 -12.18 19.27 -1.39
N ILE A 123 -11.12 20.07 -1.34
CA ILE A 123 -10.87 21.01 -0.26
C ILE A 123 -10.73 22.41 -0.85
N ILE A 124 -11.49 23.37 -0.32
CA ILE A 124 -11.40 24.77 -0.72
C ILE A 124 -11.04 25.58 0.53
N ILE A 125 -9.88 26.24 0.52
CA ILE A 125 -9.47 27.14 1.59
C ILE A 125 -9.71 28.58 1.14
N PHE A 126 -10.45 29.33 1.95
CA PHE A 126 -10.74 30.73 1.69
C PHE A 126 -9.80 31.62 2.52
N LYS A 127 -8.93 32.38 1.85
CA LYS A 127 -7.98 33.29 2.49
C LYS A 127 -8.40 34.73 2.23
N ASP A 128 -8.63 35.49 3.29
CA ASP A 128 -8.92 36.92 3.17
C ASP A 128 -7.72 37.67 2.55
N THR A 129 -8.00 38.55 1.59
CA THR A 129 -6.99 39.41 0.94
C THR A 129 -7.13 40.89 1.34
N GLY A 130 -8.01 41.20 2.28
CA GLY A 130 -8.27 42.55 2.77
C GLY A 130 -9.22 43.32 1.86
N THR A 131 -8.83 43.62 0.60
CA THR A 131 -9.52 44.61 -0.25
C THR A 131 -10.21 44.05 -1.50
N ARG A 132 -10.05 42.76 -1.84
CA ARG A 132 -10.62 42.13 -3.07
C ARG A 132 -11.39 40.83 -2.82
N GLY A 133 -11.98 40.67 -1.64
CA GLY A 133 -12.71 39.45 -1.27
C GLY A 133 -11.78 38.29 -0.86
N LYS A 134 -12.34 37.08 -0.73
CA LYS A 134 -11.59 35.88 -0.30
C LYS A 134 -10.90 35.22 -1.49
N LYS A 135 -9.58 35.05 -1.42
CA LYS A 135 -8.81 34.21 -2.35
C LYS A 135 -9.14 32.74 -2.09
N LYS A 136 -9.59 32.04 -3.14
CA LYS A 136 -9.92 30.61 -3.12
C LYS A 136 -8.68 29.79 -3.46
N ILE A 137 -8.35 28.81 -2.62
CA ILE A 137 -7.28 27.83 -2.87
C ILE A 137 -7.96 26.46 -2.96
N PRO A 138 -8.43 26.06 -4.16
CA PRO A 138 -9.04 24.76 -4.35
C PRO A 138 -7.98 23.67 -4.55
N SER A 139 -8.25 22.48 -4.00
CA SER A 139 -7.56 21.24 -4.30
C SER A 139 -8.59 20.14 -4.48
N MET A 140 -8.34 19.23 -5.42
CA MET A 140 -9.21 18.09 -5.69
C MET A 140 -8.39 16.88 -6.13
N ASN A 141 -8.89 15.69 -5.81
CA ASN A 141 -8.49 14.43 -6.44
C ASN A 141 -9.65 13.98 -7.35
N ASP A 142 -9.43 14.02 -8.66
CA ASP A 142 -10.43 13.67 -9.67
C ASP A 142 -10.18 12.31 -10.33
N LYS A 143 -8.95 11.81 -10.24
CA LYS A 143 -8.55 10.56 -10.91
C LYS A 143 -8.53 9.34 -9.98
N CYS A 144 -8.34 9.52 -8.67
CA CYS A 144 -8.19 8.41 -7.73
C CYS A 144 -9.36 8.38 -6.73
N ALA A 145 -10.20 7.34 -6.83
CA ALA A 145 -11.20 6.97 -5.83
C ALA A 145 -10.61 6.62 -4.45
N GLY A 146 -9.29 6.44 -4.35
CA GLY A 146 -8.62 6.25 -3.07
C GLY A 146 -8.86 7.45 -2.15
N GLY A 147 -9.58 7.22 -1.05
CA GLY A 147 -9.98 8.28 -0.14
C GLY A 147 -11.35 8.91 -0.43
N THR A 148 -12.24 8.28 -1.21
CA THR A 148 -13.59 8.81 -1.55
C THR A 148 -14.73 7.88 -1.12
N GLY A 149 -15.97 8.31 -1.31
CA GLY A 149 -17.17 7.53 -0.94
C GLY A 149 -17.27 6.16 -1.62
N ALA A 150 -16.72 5.98 -2.83
CA ALA A 150 -16.72 4.70 -3.53
C ALA A 150 -15.98 3.60 -2.77
N VAL A 151 -14.93 3.94 -2.00
CA VAL A 151 -14.22 2.97 -1.16
C VAL A 151 -15.11 2.54 -0.01
N ILE A 152 -15.83 3.48 0.60
CA ILE A 152 -16.76 3.20 1.69
C ILE A 152 -17.86 2.25 1.21
N ASP A 153 -18.47 2.54 0.05
CA ASP A 153 -19.50 1.68 -0.54
C ASP A 153 -18.98 0.26 -0.82
N LYS A 154 -17.79 0.16 -1.42
CA LYS A 154 -17.17 -1.12 -1.77
C LYS A 154 -16.90 -1.98 -0.54
N ILE A 155 -16.32 -1.38 0.50
CA ILE A 155 -16.03 -2.09 1.75
C ILE A 155 -17.34 -2.43 2.48
N GLY A 156 -18.32 -1.52 2.51
CA GLY A 156 -19.64 -1.78 3.10
C GLY A 156 -20.33 -2.98 2.45
N ALA A 157 -20.38 -3.03 1.11
CA ALA A 157 -20.94 -4.16 0.37
C ALA A 157 -20.18 -5.47 0.67
N LYS A 158 -18.84 -5.41 0.74
CA LYS A 158 -18.01 -6.57 1.03
C LYS A 158 -18.21 -7.13 2.44
N LEU A 159 -18.36 -6.24 3.41
CA LEU A 159 -18.69 -6.59 4.80
C LEU A 159 -20.18 -6.92 4.98
N SER A 160 -20.96 -6.94 3.89
CA SER A 160 -22.41 -7.17 3.89
C SER A 160 -23.15 -6.24 4.85
N ILE A 161 -22.74 -4.97 4.90
CA ILE A 161 -23.34 -3.93 5.74
C ILE A 161 -24.45 -3.22 4.95
N PRO A 162 -25.70 -3.28 5.43
CA PRO A 162 -26.80 -2.50 4.86
C PRO A 162 -26.54 -0.99 4.93
N ALA A 163 -27.03 -0.23 3.94
CA ALA A 163 -26.75 1.20 3.81
C ALA A 163 -27.29 2.05 4.97
N ASP A 164 -28.45 1.67 5.53
CA ASP A 164 -29.03 2.26 6.75
C ASP A 164 -28.10 2.04 7.95
N LYS A 165 -27.64 0.79 8.15
CA LYS A 165 -26.70 0.48 9.23
C LYS A 165 -25.38 1.24 9.08
N LEU A 166 -24.86 1.37 7.86
CA LEU A 166 -23.63 2.11 7.57
C LEU A 166 -23.70 3.58 8.01
N GLY A 167 -24.87 4.22 7.85
CA GLY A 167 -25.07 5.61 8.27
C GLY A 167 -24.92 5.82 9.79
N ASP A 168 -25.34 4.82 10.57
CA ASP A 168 -25.35 4.86 12.04
C ASP A 168 -24.01 4.45 12.68
N MET A 169 -23.08 3.89 11.92
CA MET A 169 -21.78 3.45 12.42
C MET A 169 -20.96 4.62 12.98
N GLY A 170 -20.38 4.44 14.15
CA GLY A 170 -19.59 5.45 14.86
C GLY A 170 -18.09 5.37 14.56
N TYR A 171 -17.34 6.32 15.13
CA TYR A 171 -15.87 6.35 15.13
C TYR A 171 -15.32 6.48 16.56
N LYS A 172 -15.96 7.29 17.41
CA LYS A 172 -15.50 7.52 18.79
C LYS A 172 -15.57 6.25 19.65
N GLY A 173 -14.49 5.98 20.40
CA GLY A 173 -14.43 4.88 21.36
C GLY A 173 -14.17 3.50 20.76
N LEU A 174 -13.96 3.41 19.44
CA LEU A 174 -13.63 2.17 18.74
C LEU A 174 -12.12 2.01 18.58
N THR A 175 -11.65 0.77 18.52
CA THR A 175 -10.24 0.48 18.22
C THR A 175 -9.97 0.75 16.75
N ILE A 176 -8.99 1.61 16.47
CA ILE A 176 -8.54 1.91 15.11
C ILE A 176 -7.38 0.98 14.74
N HIS A 177 -7.57 0.24 13.66
CA HIS A 177 -6.57 -0.65 13.07
C HIS A 177 -5.90 0.03 11.87
N PRO A 178 -4.61 -0.22 11.61
CA PRO A 178 -3.96 0.27 10.40
C PRO A 178 -4.66 -0.24 9.13
N VAL A 179 -5.16 0.70 8.32
CA VAL A 179 -5.75 0.44 6.99
C VAL A 179 -5.17 1.48 6.02
N ALA A 180 -4.80 1.05 4.82
CA ALA A 180 -4.31 1.96 3.79
C ALA A 180 -5.39 2.97 3.36
N GLY A 181 -5.07 4.28 3.37
CA GLY A 181 -6.02 5.35 3.00
C GLY A 181 -5.91 5.84 1.55
N LYS A 182 -4.76 5.63 0.90
CA LYS A 182 -4.43 6.20 -0.42
C LYS A 182 -5.04 5.46 -1.60
N CYS A 183 -5.34 4.18 -1.44
CA CYS A 183 -5.89 3.33 -2.49
C CYS A 183 -6.96 2.41 -1.92
N GLY A 184 -8.16 2.46 -2.51
CA GLY A 184 -9.28 1.63 -2.08
C GLY A 184 -9.02 0.13 -2.17
N VAL A 185 -8.10 -0.31 -3.04
CA VAL A 185 -7.73 -1.73 -3.09
C VAL A 185 -6.90 -2.14 -1.89
N PHE A 186 -5.87 -1.36 -1.53
CA PHE A 186 -5.05 -1.70 -0.36
C PHE A 186 -5.89 -1.66 0.91
N ALA A 187 -6.79 -0.68 1.01
CA ALA A 187 -7.78 -0.63 2.08
C ALA A 187 -8.58 -1.94 2.16
N GLU A 188 -9.07 -2.43 1.02
CA GLU A 188 -9.81 -3.69 0.93
C GLU A 188 -8.99 -4.92 1.34
N THR A 189 -7.72 -4.99 0.95
CA THR A 189 -6.82 -6.08 1.35
C THR A 189 -6.56 -6.07 2.86
N ASP A 190 -6.33 -4.89 3.44
CA ASP A 190 -6.12 -4.74 4.89
C ASP A 190 -7.39 -5.13 5.67
N ILE A 191 -8.56 -4.64 5.23
CA ILE A 191 -9.86 -4.97 5.83
C ILE A 191 -10.12 -6.47 5.77
N ASN A 192 -9.84 -7.14 4.65
CA ASN A 192 -9.97 -8.60 4.54
C ASN A 192 -9.10 -9.36 5.54
N SER A 193 -7.83 -8.94 5.68
CA SER A 193 -6.90 -9.56 6.62
C SER A 193 -7.40 -9.41 8.06
N LEU A 194 -7.84 -8.20 8.42
CA LEU A 194 -8.39 -7.89 9.72
C LEU A 194 -9.71 -8.63 9.99
N GLN A 195 -10.59 -8.76 8.99
CA GLN A 195 -11.82 -9.53 9.09
C GLN A 195 -11.54 -11.01 9.36
N LYS A 196 -10.55 -11.62 8.69
CA LYS A 196 -10.12 -13.00 8.94
C LYS A 196 -9.51 -13.20 10.31
N GLN A 197 -8.90 -12.16 10.86
CA GLN A 197 -8.48 -12.14 12.26
C GLN A 197 -9.66 -12.01 13.21
N GLY A 198 -10.89 -11.75 12.76
CA GLY A 198 -12.08 -11.61 13.61
C GLY A 198 -12.28 -10.20 14.16
N VAL A 199 -11.78 -9.16 13.48
CA VAL A 199 -12.12 -7.76 13.78
C VAL A 199 -13.59 -7.51 13.42
N SER A 200 -14.33 -6.80 14.28
CA SER A 200 -15.74 -6.49 14.02
C SER A 200 -15.91 -5.49 12.88
N SER A 201 -17.04 -5.56 12.18
CA SER A 201 -17.37 -4.61 11.11
C SER A 201 -17.36 -3.15 11.58
N ASP A 202 -17.69 -2.87 12.85
CA ASP A 202 -17.65 -1.52 13.43
C ASP A 202 -16.22 -0.96 13.50
N GLU A 203 -15.28 -1.75 14.04
CA GLU A 203 -13.87 -1.36 14.09
C GLU A 203 -13.25 -1.26 12.68
N LEU A 204 -13.64 -2.15 11.76
CA LEU A 204 -13.19 -2.11 10.37
C LEU A 204 -13.62 -0.81 9.66
N MET A 205 -14.87 -0.40 9.81
CA MET A 205 -15.38 0.82 9.21
C MET A 205 -14.80 2.08 9.88
N ALA A 206 -14.64 2.10 11.19
CA ALA A 206 -13.96 3.21 11.89
C ALA A 206 -12.51 3.38 11.42
N SER A 207 -11.80 2.26 11.20
CA SER A 207 -10.44 2.25 10.65
C SER A 207 -10.37 2.73 9.20
N LEU A 208 -11.41 2.45 8.40
CA LEU A 208 -11.54 2.98 7.05
C LEU A 208 -11.83 4.49 7.05
N PHE A 209 -12.69 4.98 7.94
CA PHE A 209 -12.95 6.42 8.07
C PHE A 209 -11.67 7.17 8.45
N GLU A 210 -10.90 6.63 9.40
CA GLU A 210 -9.59 7.16 9.78
C GLU A 210 -8.67 7.32 8.57
N SER A 211 -8.51 6.26 7.79
CA SER A 211 -7.58 6.23 6.68
C SER A 211 -7.99 7.22 5.58
N ILE A 212 -9.29 7.33 5.30
CA ILE A 212 -9.86 8.28 4.33
C ILE A 212 -9.63 9.73 4.77
N VAL A 213 -9.94 10.06 6.02
CA VAL A 213 -9.81 11.44 6.54
C VAL A 213 -8.34 11.87 6.56
N GLN A 214 -7.44 11.04 7.11
CA GLN A 214 -6.01 11.35 7.13
C GLN A 214 -5.43 11.54 5.73
N GLN A 215 -5.84 10.70 4.78
CA GLN A 215 -5.40 10.79 3.39
C GLN A 215 -5.81 12.12 2.74
N ASN A 216 -7.08 12.50 2.89
CA ASN A 216 -7.58 13.76 2.34
C ASN A 216 -6.87 14.97 2.97
N ILE A 217 -6.61 14.93 4.28
CA ILE A 217 -5.85 15.98 4.96
C ILE A 217 -4.42 16.05 4.42
N SER A 218 -3.70 14.94 4.34
CA SER A 218 -2.29 14.94 3.91
C SER A 218 -2.12 15.40 2.45
N VAL A 219 -3.03 14.99 1.55
CA VAL A 219 -2.90 15.27 0.10
C VAL A 219 -3.58 16.57 -0.33
N LEU A 220 -4.84 16.79 0.06
CA LEU A 220 -5.65 17.89 -0.51
C LEU A 220 -5.41 19.23 0.19
N THR A 221 -4.92 19.23 1.43
CA THR A 221 -4.50 20.50 2.05
C THR A 221 -3.21 21.04 1.44
N ARG A 222 -2.40 20.17 0.82
CA ARG A 222 -1.07 20.49 0.26
C ARG A 222 -0.19 21.24 1.26
N GLY A 223 -0.27 20.87 2.54
CA GLY A 223 0.47 21.48 3.66
C GLY A 223 -0.26 22.66 4.33
N HIS A 224 -1.37 23.14 3.78
CA HIS A 224 -2.14 24.22 4.37
C HIS A 224 -2.93 23.81 5.61
N THR A 225 -3.06 24.72 6.56
CA THR A 225 -3.99 24.54 7.68
C THR A 225 -5.41 24.88 7.25
N LEU A 226 -6.38 23.99 7.47
CA LEU A 226 -7.80 24.31 7.31
C LEU A 226 -8.18 25.44 8.27
N ARG A 227 -8.90 26.44 7.79
CA ARG A 227 -9.28 27.62 8.58
C ARG A 227 -10.59 27.36 9.34
N PRO A 228 -10.79 27.96 10.53
CA PRO A 228 -12.03 27.84 11.31
C PRO A 228 -13.29 28.16 10.49
N TYR A 229 -14.43 27.62 10.92
CA TYR A 229 -15.66 27.48 10.13
C TYR A 229 -15.44 26.59 8.91
N VAL A 230 -15.38 25.28 9.17
CA VAL A 230 -15.23 24.23 8.15
C VAL A 230 -16.59 23.65 7.81
N LEU A 231 -16.97 23.65 6.53
CA LEU A 231 -18.13 22.91 6.06
C LEU A 231 -17.76 21.53 5.56
N LEU A 232 -18.48 20.51 6.03
CA LEU A 232 -18.42 19.14 5.52
C LEU A 232 -19.58 18.93 4.54
N LEU A 233 -19.25 18.81 3.25
CA LEU A 233 -20.21 18.70 2.15
C LEU A 233 -20.16 17.33 1.45
N GLY A 234 -21.19 17.04 0.66
CA GLY A 234 -21.28 15.81 -0.13
C GLY A 234 -22.00 14.66 0.59
N GLY A 235 -22.44 13.66 -0.17
CA GLY A 235 -23.27 12.55 0.32
C GLY A 235 -22.68 11.80 1.52
N PRO A 236 -21.45 11.25 1.42
CA PRO A 236 -20.77 10.59 2.53
C PRO A 236 -20.72 11.43 3.82
N ASN A 237 -20.31 12.70 3.74
CA ASN A 237 -20.27 13.58 4.91
C ASN A 237 -21.67 13.91 5.47
N THR A 238 -22.71 13.82 4.63
CA THR A 238 -24.11 14.05 5.05
C THR A 238 -24.66 12.85 5.81
N TYR A 239 -24.46 11.64 5.28
CA TYR A 239 -25.19 10.45 5.73
C TYR A 239 -24.40 9.53 6.69
N ILE A 240 -23.07 9.68 6.80
CA ILE A 240 -22.24 8.76 7.59
C ILE A 240 -21.73 9.46 8.86
N ARG A 241 -22.29 9.07 10.01
CA ARG A 241 -21.96 9.68 11.30
C ARG A 241 -20.49 9.51 11.68
N GLY A 242 -19.94 8.30 11.58
CA GLY A 242 -18.55 8.01 11.94
C GLY A 242 -17.52 8.82 11.15
N LEU A 243 -17.81 9.12 9.87
CA LEU A 243 -16.94 9.95 9.04
C LEU A 243 -16.92 11.41 9.53
N GLN A 244 -18.08 11.96 9.92
CA GLN A 244 -18.17 13.30 10.50
C GLN A 244 -17.41 13.39 11.84
N GLU A 245 -17.55 12.37 12.69
CA GLU A 245 -16.82 12.27 13.95
C GLU A 245 -15.30 12.26 13.73
N CYS A 246 -14.83 11.51 12.73
CA CYS A 246 -13.41 11.41 12.37
C CYS A 246 -12.86 12.74 11.82
N TRP A 247 -13.58 13.42 10.92
CA TRP A 247 -13.21 14.77 10.45
C TRP A 247 -13.06 15.75 11.61
N ARG A 248 -14.03 15.76 12.53
CA ARG A 248 -13.99 16.63 13.71
C ARG A 248 -12.72 16.39 14.53
N HIS A 249 -12.42 15.14 14.85
CA HIS A 249 -11.24 14.77 15.62
C HIS A 249 -9.93 15.28 15.00
N HIS A 250 -9.67 15.00 13.72
CA HIS A 250 -8.39 15.35 13.10
C HIS A 250 -8.21 16.85 12.85
N ILE A 251 -9.28 17.55 12.46
CA ILE A 251 -9.20 19.00 12.24
C ILE A 251 -8.91 19.70 13.56
N THR A 252 -9.58 19.32 14.65
CA THR A 252 -9.33 19.92 15.97
C THR A 252 -7.93 19.62 16.49
N ASP A 253 -7.42 18.41 16.28
CA ASP A 253 -6.07 18.04 16.67
C ASP A 253 -5.02 18.89 15.92
N ILE A 254 -5.23 19.13 14.62
CA ILE A 254 -4.34 19.99 13.81
C ILE A 254 -4.41 21.44 14.27
N TRP A 255 -5.59 21.96 14.60
CA TRP A 255 -5.73 23.31 15.15
C TRP A 255 -5.00 23.48 16.47
N GLN A 256 -5.09 22.49 17.36
CA GLN A 256 -4.34 22.47 18.61
C GLN A 256 -2.84 22.38 18.37
N GLU A 257 -2.38 21.48 17.48
CA GLU A 257 -0.96 21.32 17.14
C GLU A 257 -0.36 22.59 16.54
N ARG A 258 -1.11 23.28 15.68
CA ARG A 258 -0.66 24.48 14.95
C ARG A 258 -1.01 25.80 15.65
N GLY A 259 -1.61 25.76 16.84
CA GLY A 259 -1.98 26.96 17.60
C GLY A 259 -2.95 27.88 16.86
N VAL A 260 -3.91 27.31 16.12
CA VAL A 260 -4.89 28.10 15.36
C VAL A 260 -5.81 28.84 16.32
N GLU A 261 -5.85 30.17 16.23
CA GLU A 261 -6.81 30.98 16.97
C GLU A 261 -8.23 30.78 16.40
N LEU A 262 -9.14 30.37 17.29
CA LEU A 262 -10.55 30.21 16.95
C LEU A 262 -11.28 31.56 17.13
N PRO A 263 -12.13 31.97 16.17
CA PRO A 263 -12.88 33.22 16.25
C PRO A 263 -13.73 33.30 17.52
N ALA A 264 -13.78 34.46 18.19
CA ALA A 264 -14.64 34.66 19.35
C ALA A 264 -16.09 34.94 18.92
N GLY A 265 -17.04 34.05 19.25
CA GLY A 265 -18.47 34.23 18.94
C GLY A 265 -19.27 32.92 18.89
N GLU A 266 -20.59 33.02 18.70
CA GLU A 266 -21.41 31.84 18.39
C GLU A 266 -21.02 31.27 17.02
N PRO A 267 -20.95 29.93 16.86
CA PRO A 267 -20.86 29.30 15.54
C PRO A 267 -21.98 29.81 14.65
N ALA A 268 -21.75 29.89 13.35
CA ALA A 268 -22.79 30.17 12.37
C ALA A 268 -24.07 29.41 12.73
N ASN A 269 -25.13 30.15 13.04
CA ASN A 269 -26.34 29.57 13.59
C ASN A 269 -26.94 28.63 12.54
N VAL A 270 -26.95 27.32 12.86
CA VAL A 270 -27.35 26.21 11.98
C VAL A 270 -28.80 26.36 11.45
N ASN A 271 -29.59 27.32 11.97
CA ASN A 271 -31.02 27.48 11.69
C ASN A 271 -31.51 28.92 11.38
N ARG A 272 -30.72 29.81 10.74
CA ARG A 272 -31.29 31.10 10.26
C ARG A 272 -31.32 31.20 8.73
N PRO A 273 -32.51 31.14 8.10
CA PRO A 273 -32.73 31.81 6.83
C PRO A 273 -32.57 33.32 7.08
N THR A 274 -31.69 33.98 6.33
CA THR A 274 -31.55 35.44 6.37
C THR A 274 -32.74 36.09 5.66
N HIS A 275 -33.87 36.22 6.36
CA HIS A 275 -34.93 37.15 5.93
C HIS A 275 -34.60 38.55 6.44
N GLY A 276 -34.57 39.51 5.52
CA GLY A 276 -34.26 40.91 5.78
C GLY A 276 -35.21 41.55 6.80
N SER A 277 -34.65 42.32 7.73
CA SER A 277 -35.36 43.42 8.37
C SER A 277 -34.37 44.52 8.75
N THR A 278 -34.86 45.73 8.60
CA THR A 278 -34.19 47.02 8.62
C THR A 278 -33.71 47.48 9.99
N HIS A 279 -32.77 48.42 9.96
CA HIS A 279 -32.23 49.25 11.06
C HIS A 279 -32.98 49.26 12.40
N GLY A 280 -32.23 48.98 13.48
CA GLY A 280 -32.59 49.34 14.85
C GLY A 280 -31.34 49.41 15.73
N SER A 281 -30.84 50.62 15.97
CA SER A 281 -29.75 50.91 16.90
C SER A 281 -30.26 50.91 18.35
N THR A 282 -29.69 50.05 19.21
CA THR A 282 -29.72 50.30 20.67
C THR A 282 -28.42 49.80 21.31
N HIS A 283 -27.74 50.71 22.00
CA HIS A 283 -26.58 50.45 22.84
C HIS A 283 -26.90 49.43 23.95
N GLY A 284 -26.14 48.34 23.98
CA GLY A 284 -26.08 47.38 25.10
C GLY A 284 -24.63 47.19 25.55
N SER A 285 -24.40 47.26 26.85
CA SER A 285 -23.10 47.13 27.54
C SER A 285 -22.33 45.85 27.21
N PRO A 286 -20.98 45.84 27.29
CA PRO A 286 -20.17 44.65 27.02
C PRO A 286 -20.39 43.58 28.10
N THR A 287 -21.20 42.57 27.80
CA THR A 287 -21.29 41.36 28.61
C THR A 287 -20.07 40.47 28.34
N LYS A 288 -19.49 39.97 29.43
CA LYS A 288 -18.32 39.07 29.49
C LYS A 288 -18.40 37.95 28.45
N ALA A 289 -17.28 37.73 27.76
CA ALA A 289 -17.09 36.64 26.79
C ALA A 289 -17.51 35.28 27.39
N SER A 290 -18.39 34.59 26.69
CA SER A 290 -18.76 33.20 26.98
C SER A 290 -17.54 32.27 26.86
N PRO A 291 -17.51 31.13 27.59
CA PRO A 291 -16.40 30.20 27.55
C PRO A 291 -16.19 29.63 26.14
N VAL A 292 -14.92 29.41 25.79
CA VAL A 292 -14.47 28.84 24.52
C VAL A 292 -15.22 27.52 24.28
N LYS A 293 -16.04 27.49 23.22
CA LYS A 293 -16.77 26.30 22.77
C LYS A 293 -15.81 25.17 22.36
N ASP A 294 -16.30 23.94 22.39
CA ASP A 294 -15.59 22.79 21.84
C ASP A 294 -15.14 23.13 20.40
N PRO A 295 -13.83 23.06 20.07
CA PRO A 295 -13.33 23.31 18.72
C PRO A 295 -14.08 22.54 17.63
N ALA A 296 -14.63 21.37 17.95
CA ALA A 296 -15.43 20.58 17.01
C ALA A 296 -16.72 21.29 16.54
N GLU A 297 -17.23 22.28 17.27
CA GLU A 297 -18.42 23.07 16.88
C GLU A 297 -18.18 23.98 15.67
N TYR A 298 -16.92 24.28 15.33
CA TYR A 298 -16.57 25.05 14.13
C TYR A 298 -16.55 24.18 12.86
N ILE A 299 -16.93 22.90 12.96
CA ILE A 299 -16.93 21.92 11.87
C ILE A 299 -18.36 21.44 11.66
N ILE A 300 -18.98 21.97 10.61
CA ILE A 300 -20.43 21.99 10.42
C ILE A 300 -20.79 21.12 9.22
N VAL A 301 -21.82 20.29 9.38
CA VAL A 301 -22.51 19.65 8.25
C VAL A 301 -23.78 20.47 8.02
N PRO A 302 -23.85 21.31 6.97
CA PRO A 302 -24.99 22.18 6.77
C PRO A 302 -26.24 21.39 6.38
N GLU A 303 -27.42 22.00 6.56
CA GLU A 303 -28.63 21.46 5.96
C GLU A 303 -28.44 21.37 4.43
N ARG A 304 -28.94 20.32 3.80
CA ARG A 304 -28.79 20.08 2.35
C ARG A 304 -27.32 20.00 1.89
N ALA A 305 -26.38 19.56 2.75
CA ALA A 305 -24.96 19.41 2.44
C ALA A 305 -24.64 18.65 1.13
N GLN A 306 -25.51 17.73 0.71
CA GLN A 306 -25.40 16.98 -0.54
C GLN A 306 -25.70 17.80 -1.80
N TYR A 307 -26.37 18.96 -1.68
CA TYR A 307 -26.90 19.76 -2.81
C TYR A 307 -26.09 21.00 -3.17
N PHE A 308 -24.98 21.30 -2.48
CA PHE A 308 -24.25 22.57 -2.63
C PHE A 308 -23.79 22.85 -4.08
N ALA A 309 -23.37 21.84 -4.83
CA ALA A 309 -23.04 21.99 -6.24
C ALA A 309 -24.26 22.40 -7.08
N ALA A 310 -25.42 21.76 -6.87
CA ALA A 310 -26.67 22.09 -7.57
C ALA A 310 -27.19 23.48 -7.19
N LEU A 311 -27.16 23.83 -5.89
CA LEU A 311 -27.52 25.15 -5.38
C LEU A 311 -26.62 26.24 -5.99
N GLY A 312 -25.33 25.98 -6.07
CA GLY A 312 -24.35 26.88 -6.66
C GLY A 312 -24.53 27.08 -8.17
N ALA A 313 -24.89 26.02 -8.89
CA ALA A 313 -25.19 26.09 -10.32
C ALA A 313 -26.43 26.97 -10.57
N ALA A 314 -27.49 26.78 -9.77
CA ALA A 314 -28.68 27.62 -9.84
C ALA A 314 -28.40 29.09 -9.45
N GLU A 315 -27.55 29.33 -8.45
CA GLU A 315 -27.17 30.69 -8.03
C GLU A 315 -26.36 31.43 -9.10
N LEU A 316 -25.39 30.76 -9.75
CA LEU A 316 -24.70 31.36 -10.90
C LEU A 316 -25.70 31.68 -12.00
N GLY A 317 -26.62 30.75 -12.25
CA GLY A 317 -27.66 30.93 -13.25
C GLY A 317 -28.53 32.14 -13.01
N ARG A 318 -28.93 32.36 -11.76
CA ARG A 318 -29.66 33.57 -11.34
C ARG A 318 -28.89 34.85 -11.69
N GLN A 319 -27.59 34.88 -11.43
CA GLN A 319 -26.72 36.03 -11.74
C GLN A 319 -26.58 36.23 -13.26
N GLU A 320 -26.37 35.17 -14.04
CA GLU A 320 -26.24 35.26 -15.50
C GLU A 320 -27.58 35.61 -16.19
N LEU A 321 -28.72 35.24 -15.61
CA LEU A 321 -30.07 35.59 -16.11
C LEU A 321 -30.42 37.08 -15.93
N GLU A 322 -29.76 37.78 -15.01
CA GLU A 322 -29.89 39.24 -14.89
C GLU A 322 -29.36 39.93 -16.16
N ASP A 323 -28.31 39.38 -16.77
CA ASP A 323 -27.70 39.89 -18.00
C ASP A 323 -28.31 39.27 -19.28
N ASN A 324 -28.81 38.03 -19.20
CA ASN A 324 -29.36 37.30 -20.35
C ASN A 324 -30.61 36.47 -19.98
N PRO A 325 -31.83 37.04 -20.04
CA PRO A 325 -33.08 36.39 -19.61
C PRO A 325 -33.48 35.10 -20.37
N ASP A 326 -32.95 34.90 -21.58
CA ASP A 326 -33.24 33.76 -22.45
C ASP A 326 -32.24 32.60 -22.28
N LEU A 327 -31.29 32.73 -21.36
CA LEU A 327 -30.27 31.71 -21.10
C LEU A 327 -30.91 30.43 -20.53
N ALA A 328 -30.41 29.27 -20.96
CA ALA A 328 -30.70 27.96 -20.34
C ALA A 328 -32.19 27.52 -20.33
N CYS A 329 -33.01 27.99 -21.27
CA CYS A 329 -34.39 27.55 -21.43
C CYS A 329 -34.47 26.07 -21.81
N PHE A 330 -35.11 25.25 -20.98
CA PHE A 330 -35.24 23.82 -21.21
C PHE A 330 -36.23 23.52 -22.36
N PRO A 331 -35.81 22.87 -23.46
CA PRO A 331 -36.64 22.67 -24.64
C PRO A 331 -37.60 21.46 -24.52
N GLY A 332 -37.70 20.86 -23.33
CA GLY A 332 -38.39 19.59 -23.11
C GLY A 332 -37.49 18.36 -23.34
N ILE A 333 -38.05 17.18 -23.11
CA ILE A 333 -37.28 15.94 -22.92
C ILE A 333 -36.85 15.23 -24.22
N ALA A 334 -37.47 15.57 -25.35
CA ALA A 334 -37.35 14.82 -26.61
C ALA A 334 -35.90 14.71 -27.13
N LYS A 335 -35.10 15.78 -27.00
CA LYS A 335 -33.68 15.75 -27.39
C LYS A 335 -32.84 14.81 -26.53
N LEU A 336 -33.14 14.75 -25.23
CA LEU A 336 -32.47 13.84 -24.31
C LEU A 336 -32.87 12.37 -24.58
N ASP A 337 -34.15 12.11 -24.87
CA ASP A 337 -34.62 10.77 -25.27
C ASP A 337 -33.93 10.33 -26.58
N TRP A 338 -33.83 11.21 -27.59
CA TRP A 338 -33.06 10.91 -28.82
C TRP A 338 -31.58 10.66 -28.55
N PHE A 339 -30.95 11.42 -27.65
CA PHE A 339 -29.56 11.22 -27.25
C PHE A 339 -29.36 9.83 -26.64
N ILE A 340 -30.27 9.41 -25.75
CA ILE A 340 -30.26 8.10 -25.08
C ILE A 340 -30.44 6.95 -26.10
N GLU A 341 -31.36 7.08 -27.05
CA GLU A 341 -31.74 6.01 -27.99
C GLU A 341 -30.82 5.91 -29.22
N GLN A 342 -30.40 7.04 -29.80
CA GLN A 342 -29.76 7.11 -31.13
C GLN A 342 -28.43 7.86 -31.11
N GLY A 343 -28.35 8.99 -30.41
CA GLY A 343 -27.15 9.87 -30.39
C GLY A 343 -25.89 9.18 -29.85
N ARG A 344 -26.04 8.32 -28.84
CA ARG A 344 -24.97 7.50 -28.24
C ARG A 344 -24.26 6.56 -29.21
N ARG A 345 -24.89 6.13 -30.31
CA ARG A 345 -24.25 5.25 -31.32
C ARG A 345 -23.39 6.03 -32.32
N ASN A 346 -23.83 7.24 -32.69
CA ASN A 346 -23.14 8.08 -33.68
C ASN A 346 -21.94 8.84 -33.09
N ALA A 347 -21.97 9.17 -31.80
CA ALA A 347 -20.84 9.80 -31.09
C ALA A 347 -19.61 8.87 -30.90
N ARG A 348 -19.73 7.58 -31.24
CA ARG A 348 -18.69 6.54 -31.09
C ARG A 348 -17.59 6.60 -32.16
N SER A 349 -17.74 7.42 -33.20
CA SER A 349 -16.92 7.40 -34.43
C SER A 349 -15.43 7.78 -34.28
N ALA A 350 -14.98 8.24 -33.10
CA ALA A 350 -13.62 8.74 -32.91
C ALA A 350 -12.64 7.78 -32.19
N SER A 351 -13.06 6.61 -31.68
CA SER A 351 -12.15 5.74 -30.89
C SER A 351 -12.63 4.27 -30.82
N TYR A 352 -12.51 3.55 -31.94
CA TYR A 352 -12.80 2.10 -31.98
C TYR A 352 -11.51 1.28 -31.94
N THR A 353 -11.50 0.24 -31.09
CA THR A 353 -10.63 -0.92 -31.21
C THR A 353 -11.41 -2.09 -31.81
N GLU A 354 -10.72 -2.96 -32.56
CA GLU A 354 -11.32 -4.17 -33.13
C GLU A 354 -11.91 -5.07 -32.04
N PRO A 355 -13.00 -5.82 -32.30
CA PRO A 355 -13.54 -6.78 -31.34
C PRO A 355 -12.55 -7.92 -31.03
N LEU A 356 -12.75 -8.63 -29.91
CA LEU A 356 -11.91 -9.77 -29.52
C LEU A 356 -11.87 -10.90 -30.57
N VAL A 357 -12.94 -11.04 -31.34
CA VAL A 357 -13.07 -11.98 -32.46
C VAL A 357 -13.74 -11.26 -33.64
N LYS A 358 -13.17 -11.40 -34.84
CA LYS A 358 -13.67 -10.74 -36.05
C LYS A 358 -14.73 -11.56 -36.78
N SER A 359 -14.77 -12.86 -36.53
CA SER A 359 -15.70 -13.76 -37.18
C SER A 359 -15.96 -15.01 -36.34
N LYS A 360 -17.07 -15.70 -36.64
CA LYS A 360 -17.38 -16.99 -36.05
C LYS A 360 -16.30 -18.05 -36.32
N ALA A 361 -15.71 -18.06 -37.53
CA ALA A 361 -14.66 -19.00 -37.88
C ALA A 361 -13.39 -18.81 -37.02
N GLU A 362 -13.03 -17.57 -36.71
CA GLU A 362 -11.92 -17.26 -35.79
C GLU A 362 -12.23 -17.75 -34.38
N LEU A 363 -13.45 -17.50 -33.89
CA LEU A 363 -13.89 -17.97 -32.58
C LEU A 363 -13.85 -19.51 -32.50
N ASP A 364 -14.39 -20.21 -33.50
CA ASP A 364 -14.42 -21.67 -33.53
C ASP A 364 -12.99 -22.26 -33.51
N ALA A 365 -12.06 -21.72 -34.30
CA ALA A 365 -10.65 -22.14 -34.31
C ALA A 365 -9.93 -21.88 -32.97
N PHE A 366 -10.21 -20.73 -32.34
CA PHE A 366 -9.70 -20.43 -31.00
C PHE A 366 -10.23 -21.42 -29.96
N LEU A 367 -11.53 -21.68 -29.97
CA LEU A 367 -12.17 -22.60 -29.04
C LEU A 367 -11.65 -24.03 -29.21
N GLU A 368 -11.43 -24.49 -30.44
CA GLU A 368 -10.83 -25.80 -30.71
C GLU A 368 -9.45 -25.97 -30.08
N THR A 369 -8.64 -24.90 -30.11
CA THR A 369 -7.25 -24.93 -29.61
C THR A 369 -7.17 -24.76 -28.09
N TYR A 370 -7.94 -23.83 -27.51
CA TYR A 370 -7.72 -23.33 -26.15
C TYR A 370 -8.80 -23.69 -25.15
N ARG A 371 -9.98 -24.18 -25.58
CA ARG A 371 -11.00 -24.66 -24.64
C ARG A 371 -10.48 -25.94 -23.97
N PRO A 372 -10.33 -25.96 -22.63
CA PRO A 372 -9.95 -27.19 -21.95
C PRO A 372 -10.99 -28.29 -22.23
N PRO A 373 -10.55 -29.54 -22.46
CA PRO A 373 -11.49 -30.64 -22.65
C PRO A 373 -12.36 -30.83 -21.40
N PRO A 374 -13.65 -31.21 -21.55
CA PRO A 374 -14.50 -31.51 -20.42
C PRO A 374 -13.86 -32.58 -19.52
N TRP A 375 -13.69 -32.26 -18.25
CA TRP A 375 -13.16 -33.20 -17.26
C TRP A 375 -14.30 -34.01 -16.65
N HIS A 376 -14.07 -35.32 -16.51
CA HIS A 376 -15.01 -36.24 -15.90
C HIS A 376 -14.37 -36.88 -14.66
N PRO A 377 -15.08 -36.98 -13.52
CA PRO A 377 -14.59 -37.69 -12.35
C PRO A 377 -14.24 -39.15 -12.66
N ALA A 378 -13.25 -39.68 -11.95
CA ALA A 378 -12.88 -41.09 -12.07
C ALA A 378 -14.07 -42.00 -11.68
N GLN A 379 -14.23 -43.08 -12.45
CA GLN A 379 -15.23 -44.11 -12.21
C GLN A 379 -14.59 -45.25 -11.42
N PHE A 380 -15.21 -45.64 -10.32
CA PHE A 380 -14.73 -46.69 -9.42
C PHE A 380 -15.67 -47.88 -9.42
N ARG A 381 -15.13 -49.08 -9.21
CA ARG A 381 -15.94 -50.28 -9.04
C ARG A 381 -16.48 -50.37 -7.62
N ASN A 382 -17.66 -50.96 -7.48
CA ASN A 382 -18.21 -51.26 -6.17
C ASN A 382 -17.25 -52.18 -5.39
N GLY A 383 -16.87 -51.78 -4.18
CA GLY A 383 -15.89 -52.46 -3.33
C GLY A 383 -14.42 -52.18 -3.68
N GLU A 384 -14.11 -51.34 -4.66
CA GLU A 384 -12.73 -50.96 -5.01
C GLU A 384 -12.07 -50.15 -3.89
N LEU A 385 -10.82 -50.47 -3.54
CA LEU A 385 -10.01 -49.67 -2.64
C LEU A 385 -9.19 -48.65 -3.44
N VAL A 386 -9.62 -47.40 -3.41
CA VAL A 386 -8.97 -46.27 -4.09
C VAL A 386 -7.91 -45.69 -3.18
N LYS A 387 -6.64 -45.83 -3.56
CA LYS A 387 -5.52 -45.18 -2.87
C LYS A 387 -5.26 -43.82 -3.48
N ALA A 388 -5.21 -42.76 -2.66
CA ALA A 388 -5.05 -41.41 -3.17
C ALA A 388 -4.32 -40.47 -2.21
N PHE A 389 -3.81 -39.37 -2.75
CA PHE A 389 -3.35 -38.22 -1.99
C PHE A 389 -4.36 -37.09 -2.08
N ILE A 390 -4.53 -36.32 -1.00
CA ILE A 390 -5.40 -35.15 -0.97
C ILE A 390 -4.55 -33.89 -1.07
N GLY A 391 -5.03 -32.94 -1.86
CA GLY A 391 -4.53 -31.57 -1.87
C GLY A 391 -5.63 -30.61 -1.51
N ILE A 392 -5.36 -29.66 -0.61
CA ILE A 392 -6.29 -28.59 -0.24
C ILE A 392 -5.62 -27.24 -0.50
N ASP A 393 -6.20 -26.43 -1.37
CA ASP A 393 -5.85 -25.02 -1.53
C ASP A 393 -6.90 -24.15 -0.82
N ALA A 394 -6.56 -23.66 0.37
CA ALA A 394 -7.39 -22.76 1.15
C ALA A 394 -7.03 -21.29 0.83
N GLY A 395 -7.45 -20.84 -0.35
CA GLY A 395 -7.19 -19.51 -0.87
C GLY A 395 -8.03 -18.40 -0.22
N SER A 396 -7.81 -17.15 -0.62
CA SER A 396 -8.48 -15.99 0.00
C SER A 396 -9.95 -15.83 -0.36
N THR A 397 -10.35 -16.33 -1.53
CA THR A 397 -11.69 -16.20 -2.12
C THR A 397 -12.42 -17.54 -2.20
N SER A 398 -11.66 -18.63 -2.33
CA SER A 398 -12.19 -19.96 -2.52
C SER A 398 -11.25 -21.02 -2.00
N THR A 399 -11.84 -22.10 -1.51
CA THR A 399 -11.17 -23.32 -1.06
C THR A 399 -11.39 -24.41 -2.11
N LYS A 400 -10.31 -25.06 -2.54
CA LYS A 400 -10.35 -26.13 -3.54
C LYS A 400 -9.71 -27.38 -2.97
N GLY A 401 -10.23 -28.53 -3.37
CA GLY A 401 -9.64 -29.81 -3.03
C GLY A 401 -9.55 -30.73 -4.23
N VAL A 402 -8.53 -31.59 -4.22
CA VAL A 402 -8.36 -32.65 -5.22
C VAL A 402 -7.98 -33.97 -4.56
N LEU A 403 -8.40 -35.07 -5.18
CA LEU A 403 -7.82 -36.39 -4.99
C LEU A 403 -6.93 -36.70 -6.19
N ILE A 404 -5.68 -37.12 -5.94
CA ILE A 404 -4.79 -37.61 -6.99
C ILE A 404 -4.37 -39.07 -6.73
N SER A 405 -4.18 -39.84 -7.80
CA SER A 405 -3.68 -41.21 -7.71
C SER A 405 -2.18 -41.25 -7.35
N PRO A 406 -1.63 -42.42 -6.98
CA PRO A 406 -0.18 -42.58 -6.78
C PRO A 406 0.68 -42.24 -8.01
N GLU A 407 0.09 -42.31 -9.21
CA GLU A 407 0.68 -41.94 -10.49
C GLU A 407 0.60 -40.42 -10.74
N GLY A 408 -0.29 -39.71 -10.05
CA GLY A 408 -0.46 -38.25 -10.12
C GLY A 408 -1.69 -37.79 -10.90
N GLU A 409 -2.54 -38.70 -11.35
CA GLU A 409 -3.75 -38.38 -12.10
C GLU A 409 -4.86 -37.85 -11.17
N VAL A 410 -5.62 -36.85 -11.61
CA VAL A 410 -6.71 -36.26 -10.82
C VAL A 410 -7.95 -37.14 -10.86
N LEU A 411 -8.32 -37.70 -9.71
CA LEU A 411 -9.45 -38.62 -9.54
C LEU A 411 -10.76 -37.90 -9.22
N ALA A 412 -10.71 -36.90 -8.34
CA ALA A 412 -11.87 -36.13 -7.89
C ALA A 412 -11.47 -34.67 -7.60
N LYS A 413 -12.46 -33.76 -7.65
CA LYS A 413 -12.27 -32.33 -7.39
C LYS A 413 -13.43 -31.76 -6.61
N ALA A 414 -13.17 -30.77 -5.78
CA ALA A 414 -14.19 -29.98 -5.09
C ALA A 414 -13.78 -28.51 -5.09
N TYR A 415 -14.74 -27.60 -5.24
CA TYR A 415 -14.50 -26.16 -5.31
C TYR A 415 -15.60 -25.41 -4.57
N ARG A 416 -15.24 -24.56 -3.61
CA ARG A 416 -16.20 -23.77 -2.83
C ARG A 416 -15.73 -22.32 -2.68
N LEU A 417 -16.66 -21.38 -2.78
CA LEU A 417 -16.41 -19.98 -2.38
C LEU A 417 -16.29 -19.92 -0.85
N SER A 418 -15.27 -19.20 -0.36
CA SER A 418 -15.00 -19.15 1.07
C SER A 418 -16.09 -18.41 1.82
N GLN A 419 -16.56 -18.98 2.93
CA GLN A 419 -17.53 -18.35 3.84
C GLN A 419 -16.85 -17.62 5.01
N GLY A 420 -15.55 -17.38 4.91
CA GLY A 420 -14.75 -16.68 5.93
C GLY A 420 -14.10 -17.60 6.96
N ASN A 421 -14.50 -18.87 7.04
CA ASN A 421 -13.91 -19.86 7.93
C ASN A 421 -13.16 -20.97 7.16
N PRO A 422 -11.81 -20.97 7.20
CA PRO A 422 -11.04 -21.93 6.41
C PRO A 422 -11.19 -23.38 6.90
N ILE A 423 -11.43 -23.61 8.19
CA ILE A 423 -11.57 -24.96 8.76
C ILE A 423 -12.86 -25.61 8.26
N GLU A 424 -13.98 -24.87 8.32
CA GLU A 424 -15.27 -25.36 7.84
C GLU A 424 -15.24 -25.61 6.32
N ASP A 425 -14.66 -24.67 5.58
CA ASP A 425 -14.50 -24.79 4.13
C ASP A 425 -13.67 -26.05 3.77
N ALA A 426 -12.56 -26.30 4.47
CA ALA A 426 -11.71 -27.48 4.25
C ALA A 426 -12.43 -28.79 4.60
N THR A 427 -13.16 -28.84 5.72
CA THR A 427 -13.94 -30.02 6.12
C THR A 427 -15.06 -30.33 5.11
N ALA A 428 -15.73 -29.30 4.59
CA ALA A 428 -16.74 -29.47 3.55
C ALA A 428 -16.14 -30.03 2.25
N ILE A 429 -14.98 -29.50 1.83
CA ILE A 429 -14.22 -30.01 0.68
C ILE A 429 -13.84 -31.49 0.85
N LEU A 430 -13.32 -31.88 2.01
CA LEU A 430 -13.02 -33.27 2.32
C LEU A 430 -14.25 -34.17 2.24
N ALA A 431 -15.37 -33.70 2.79
CA ALA A 431 -16.63 -34.46 2.77
C ALA A 431 -17.14 -34.67 1.34
N GLU A 432 -17.01 -33.66 0.47
CA GLU A 432 -17.39 -33.73 -0.94
C GLU A 432 -16.51 -34.70 -1.73
N LEU A 433 -15.17 -34.60 -1.59
CA LEU A 433 -14.22 -35.51 -2.24
C LEU A 433 -14.46 -36.97 -1.83
N HIS A 434 -14.65 -37.22 -0.53
CA HIS A 434 -14.99 -38.55 -0.03
C HIS A 434 -16.33 -39.05 -0.58
N GLY A 435 -17.33 -38.18 -0.65
CA GLY A 435 -18.65 -38.47 -1.20
C GLY A 435 -18.58 -38.93 -2.65
N GLN A 436 -17.75 -38.29 -3.48
CA GLN A 436 -17.59 -38.66 -4.90
C GLN A 436 -17.04 -40.08 -5.10
N VAL A 437 -16.22 -40.60 -4.17
CA VAL A 437 -15.70 -41.97 -4.20
C VAL A 437 -16.73 -42.95 -3.62
N THR A 438 -17.22 -42.66 -2.41
CA THR A 438 -18.09 -43.58 -1.67
C THR A 438 -19.50 -43.71 -2.25
N ALA A 439 -20.03 -42.70 -2.94
CA ALA A 439 -21.30 -42.78 -3.66
C ALA A 439 -21.28 -43.83 -4.80
N GLN A 440 -20.10 -44.23 -5.26
CA GLN A 440 -19.91 -45.28 -6.27
C GLN A 440 -19.74 -46.69 -5.65
N GLY A 441 -19.83 -46.80 -4.31
CA GLY A 441 -19.60 -48.05 -3.58
C GLY A 441 -18.12 -48.40 -3.34
N ALA A 442 -17.19 -47.51 -3.69
CA ALA A 442 -15.76 -47.69 -3.46
C ALA A 442 -15.33 -47.20 -2.06
N GLN A 443 -14.16 -47.65 -1.60
CA GLN A 443 -13.51 -47.22 -0.36
C GLN A 443 -12.31 -46.31 -0.68
N LEU A 444 -12.04 -45.32 0.17
CA LEU A 444 -10.93 -44.38 0.00
C LEU A 444 -9.86 -44.59 1.07
N GLU A 445 -8.63 -44.90 0.65
CA GLU A 445 -7.43 -44.89 1.49
C GLU A 445 -6.59 -43.64 1.16
N VAL A 446 -6.40 -42.78 2.16
CA VAL A 446 -5.61 -41.56 2.02
C VAL A 446 -4.16 -41.84 2.40
N LEU A 447 -3.25 -41.76 1.43
CA LEU A 447 -1.81 -42.00 1.60
C LEU A 447 -1.05 -40.77 2.10
N GLY A 448 -1.63 -39.59 1.91
CA GLY A 448 -1.10 -38.34 2.44
C GLY A 448 -1.94 -37.12 2.04
N VAL A 449 -1.75 -36.02 2.76
CA VAL A 449 -2.48 -34.76 2.60
C VAL A 449 -1.52 -33.59 2.54
N GLY A 450 -1.61 -32.81 1.47
CA GLY A 450 -0.91 -31.53 1.33
C GLY A 450 -1.87 -30.35 1.41
N THR A 451 -1.41 -29.26 2.00
CA THR A 451 -2.17 -28.00 2.11
C THR A 451 -1.43 -26.84 1.48
N THR A 452 -2.15 -25.89 0.91
CA THR A 452 -1.61 -24.64 0.35
C THR A 452 -2.64 -23.51 0.47
N GLY A 453 -2.32 -22.33 -0.06
CA GLY A 453 -3.12 -21.12 0.07
C GLY A 453 -2.90 -20.39 1.40
N TYR A 454 -3.70 -19.36 1.66
CA TYR A 454 -3.56 -18.45 2.80
C TYR A 454 -3.73 -19.12 4.16
N ALA A 455 -4.56 -20.16 4.26
CA ALA A 455 -4.84 -20.85 5.52
C ALA A 455 -4.08 -22.17 5.69
N LYS A 456 -3.05 -22.43 4.87
CA LYS A 456 -2.34 -23.73 4.83
C LYS A 456 -1.89 -24.23 6.21
N ASP A 457 -1.30 -23.37 7.05
CA ASP A 457 -0.74 -23.79 8.34
C ASP A 457 -1.82 -24.16 9.35
N ILE A 458 -2.91 -23.39 9.38
CA ILE A 458 -4.09 -23.68 10.21
C ILE A 458 -4.68 -25.04 9.81
N ILE A 459 -4.87 -25.25 8.50
CA ILE A 459 -5.43 -26.51 7.98
C ILE A 459 -4.48 -27.68 8.23
N ARG A 460 -3.16 -27.49 8.06
CA ARG A 460 -2.14 -28.49 8.38
C ARG A 460 -2.24 -28.91 9.84
N ASP A 461 -2.28 -27.96 10.76
CA ASP A 461 -2.24 -28.26 12.19
C ASP A 461 -3.53 -28.92 12.69
N VAL A 462 -4.68 -28.48 12.17
CA VAL A 462 -6.01 -29.02 12.51
C VAL A 462 -6.21 -30.42 11.95
N LEU A 463 -5.89 -30.63 10.67
CA LEU A 463 -6.08 -31.92 9.99
C LEU A 463 -4.92 -32.88 10.18
N LYS A 464 -3.79 -32.43 10.75
CA LYS A 464 -2.50 -33.12 10.72
C LYS A 464 -2.08 -33.47 9.30
N ALA A 465 -2.19 -32.50 8.39
CA ALA A 465 -1.71 -32.69 7.02
C ALA A 465 -0.18 -32.83 7.02
N ASP A 466 0.34 -33.57 6.05
CA ASP A 466 1.75 -33.99 6.01
C ASP A 466 2.69 -32.88 5.55
N THR A 467 2.14 -31.89 4.83
CA THR A 467 2.90 -30.74 4.34
C THR A 467 2.01 -29.50 4.16
N ALA A 468 2.61 -28.34 4.38
CA ALA A 468 2.03 -27.03 4.09
C ALA A 468 2.93 -26.29 3.09
N LEU A 469 2.55 -26.33 1.82
CA LEU A 469 3.34 -25.79 0.73
C LEU A 469 2.91 -24.36 0.42
N VAL A 470 3.88 -23.47 0.15
CA VAL A 470 3.56 -22.14 -0.38
C VAL A 470 2.96 -22.25 -1.78
N GLU A 471 1.95 -21.43 -2.06
CA GLU A 471 1.08 -21.58 -3.24
C GLU A 471 1.86 -21.47 -4.57
N THR A 472 2.86 -20.58 -4.64
CA THR A 472 3.75 -20.42 -5.80
C THR A 472 4.49 -21.71 -6.17
N VAL A 473 4.96 -22.45 -5.16
CA VAL A 473 5.63 -23.74 -5.36
C VAL A 473 4.62 -24.82 -5.73
N ALA A 474 3.44 -24.82 -5.10
CA ALA A 474 2.36 -25.76 -5.43
C ALA A 474 1.93 -25.61 -6.90
N HIS A 475 1.64 -24.39 -7.35
CA HIS A 475 1.33 -24.09 -8.74
C HIS A 475 2.43 -24.53 -9.70
N SER A 476 3.70 -24.31 -9.33
CA SER A 476 4.86 -24.74 -10.12
C SER A 476 4.96 -26.25 -10.23
N HIS A 477 4.72 -26.99 -9.14
CA HIS A 477 4.70 -28.47 -9.14
C HIS A 477 3.59 -29.02 -10.03
N ALA A 478 2.37 -28.49 -9.94
CA ALA A 478 1.27 -28.91 -10.80
C ALA A 478 1.57 -28.64 -12.28
N CYS A 479 2.09 -27.46 -12.59
CA CYS A 479 2.44 -27.10 -13.96
C CYS A 479 3.55 -27.99 -14.52
N GLN A 480 4.65 -28.22 -13.79
CA GLN A 480 5.75 -29.09 -14.23
C GLN A 480 5.32 -30.56 -14.40
N HIS A 481 4.30 -31.01 -13.66
CA HIS A 481 3.77 -32.36 -13.81
C HIS A 481 3.02 -32.56 -15.13
N PHE A 482 2.16 -31.62 -15.54
CA PHE A 482 1.36 -31.73 -16.77
C PHE A 482 2.03 -31.13 -18.01
N TYR A 483 2.91 -30.15 -17.82
CA TYR A 483 3.52 -29.34 -18.86
C TYR A 483 5.03 -29.18 -18.58
N PRO A 484 5.82 -30.26 -18.65
CA PRO A 484 7.26 -30.19 -18.38
C PRO A 484 7.97 -29.26 -19.37
N GLY A 485 8.97 -28.53 -18.87
CA GLY A 485 9.71 -27.54 -19.67
C GLY A 485 8.92 -26.26 -19.95
N THR A 486 7.96 -25.91 -19.08
CA THR A 486 7.33 -24.57 -19.05
C THR A 486 8.34 -23.52 -18.61
N ASP A 487 8.35 -22.37 -19.28
CA ASP A 487 9.20 -21.22 -18.94
C ASP A 487 8.44 -20.20 -18.08
N VAL A 488 7.17 -19.96 -18.38
CA VAL A 488 6.36 -18.94 -17.68
C VAL A 488 4.99 -19.48 -17.30
N ILE A 489 4.64 -19.35 -16.03
CA ILE A 489 3.31 -19.67 -15.51
C ILE A 489 2.58 -18.36 -15.21
N VAL A 490 1.40 -18.18 -15.79
CA VAL A 490 0.52 -17.03 -15.59
C VAL A 490 -0.71 -17.49 -14.82
N ASP A 491 -0.68 -17.34 -13.49
CA ASP A 491 -1.81 -17.61 -12.60
C ASP A 491 -2.64 -16.34 -12.36
N VAL A 492 -3.85 -16.29 -12.89
CA VAL A 492 -4.79 -15.20 -12.65
C VAL A 492 -5.90 -15.69 -11.72
N GLY A 493 -5.73 -15.40 -10.44
CA GLY A 493 -6.68 -15.70 -9.37
C GLY A 493 -7.81 -14.68 -9.27
N GLY A 494 -8.63 -14.84 -8.22
CA GLY A 494 -9.70 -13.89 -7.92
C GLY A 494 -9.14 -12.55 -7.43
N GLN A 495 -8.21 -12.58 -6.47
CA GLN A 495 -7.66 -11.37 -5.83
C GLN A 495 -6.23 -11.06 -6.27
N ASP A 496 -5.51 -12.05 -6.81
CA ASP A 496 -4.11 -11.93 -7.12
C ASP A 496 -3.76 -12.39 -8.54
N ILE A 497 -2.68 -11.82 -9.06
CA ILE A 497 -2.02 -12.27 -10.28
C ILE A 497 -0.63 -12.72 -9.88
N LYS A 498 -0.26 -13.93 -10.26
CA LYS A 498 1.05 -14.53 -9.96
C LYS A 498 1.69 -15.00 -11.24
N LEU A 499 2.86 -14.46 -11.53
CA LEU A 499 3.71 -14.85 -12.64
C LEU A 499 4.89 -15.58 -12.05
N MET A 500 5.08 -16.84 -12.41
CA MET A 500 6.27 -17.61 -12.01
C MET A 500 7.12 -17.83 -13.24
N PHE A 501 8.38 -17.42 -13.18
CA PHE A 501 9.36 -17.58 -14.23
C PHE A 501 10.25 -18.75 -13.84
N LEU A 502 10.32 -19.74 -14.72
CA LEU A 502 11.04 -20.97 -14.49
C LEU A 502 12.30 -21.00 -15.35
N LYS A 503 13.35 -21.61 -14.80
CA LYS A 503 14.58 -21.95 -15.51
C LYS A 503 14.96 -23.36 -15.08
N ASP A 504 15.10 -24.26 -16.06
CA ASP A 504 15.40 -25.69 -15.83
C ASP A 504 14.44 -26.36 -14.83
N GLY A 505 13.14 -26.04 -14.93
CA GLY A 505 12.08 -26.61 -14.08
C GLY A 505 12.03 -26.08 -12.64
N ARG A 506 12.82 -25.05 -12.31
CA ARG A 506 12.85 -24.39 -10.99
C ARG A 506 12.36 -22.95 -11.09
N VAL A 507 11.69 -22.44 -10.06
CA VAL A 507 11.29 -21.02 -10.03
C VAL A 507 12.54 -20.17 -9.87
N ARG A 508 12.84 -19.40 -10.91
CA ARG A 508 13.91 -18.40 -10.95
C ARG A 508 13.47 -17.15 -10.22
N ASP A 509 12.30 -16.64 -10.60
CA ASP A 509 11.74 -15.42 -10.08
C ASP A 509 10.22 -15.49 -10.22
N PHE A 510 9.51 -14.63 -9.51
CA PHE A 510 8.08 -14.51 -9.65
C PHE A 510 7.63 -13.07 -9.38
N ARG A 511 6.57 -12.65 -10.05
CA ARG A 511 5.90 -11.36 -9.84
C ARG A 511 4.54 -11.66 -9.27
N LEU A 512 4.21 -11.04 -8.15
CA LEU A 512 2.90 -11.17 -7.58
C LEU A 512 2.30 -9.82 -7.28
N ASN A 513 1.05 -9.68 -7.69
CA ASN A 513 0.21 -8.58 -7.32
C ASN A 513 -0.84 -9.11 -6.36
N THR A 514 -0.61 -8.90 -5.06
CA THR A 514 -1.54 -9.25 -3.97
C THR A 514 -2.29 -8.02 -3.44
N GLN A 515 -1.96 -6.82 -3.93
CA GLN A 515 -2.43 -5.55 -3.37
C GLN A 515 -3.23 -4.68 -4.34
N CYS A 516 -3.27 -4.99 -5.64
CA CYS A 516 -3.99 -4.22 -6.64
C CYS A 516 -5.02 -5.09 -7.37
N SER A 517 -6.29 -4.66 -7.42
CA SER A 517 -7.38 -5.43 -8.02
C SER A 517 -7.40 -5.37 -9.53
N ALA A 518 -6.45 -4.66 -10.13
CA ALA A 518 -6.53 -4.35 -11.53
C ALA A 518 -6.20 -5.56 -12.38
N GLY A 519 -7.18 -6.00 -13.17
CA GLY A 519 -7.03 -7.18 -14.01
C GLY A 519 -6.99 -8.49 -13.22
N ASN A 520 -7.57 -8.59 -12.03
CA ASN A 520 -7.79 -9.90 -11.40
C ASN A 520 -9.22 -10.39 -11.64
N GLY A 521 -9.47 -11.67 -11.38
CA GLY A 521 -10.76 -12.31 -11.67
C GLY A 521 -11.94 -11.67 -10.93
N TYR A 522 -11.72 -11.18 -9.70
CA TYR A 522 -12.77 -10.53 -8.91
C TYR A 522 -13.21 -9.20 -9.52
N PHE A 523 -12.29 -8.42 -10.09
CA PHE A 523 -12.66 -7.17 -10.77
C PHE A 523 -13.56 -7.43 -11.99
N LEU A 524 -13.22 -8.44 -12.79
CA LEU A 524 -14.05 -8.85 -13.92
C LEU A 524 -15.42 -9.37 -13.47
N GLN A 525 -15.43 -10.20 -12.42
CA GLN A 525 -16.67 -10.72 -11.81
C GLN A 525 -17.56 -9.60 -11.27
N ALA A 526 -17.02 -8.69 -10.46
CA ALA A 526 -17.76 -7.60 -9.86
C ALA A 526 -18.34 -6.65 -10.91
N THR A 527 -17.61 -6.41 -12.01
CA THR A 527 -18.10 -5.58 -13.11
C THR A 527 -19.24 -6.26 -13.87
N ALA A 528 -19.12 -7.55 -14.19
CA ALA A 528 -20.20 -8.31 -14.82
C ALA A 528 -21.47 -8.33 -13.95
N GLN A 529 -21.31 -8.55 -12.65
CA GLN A 529 -22.42 -8.50 -11.68
C GLN A 529 -23.03 -7.10 -11.57
N ALA A 530 -22.22 -6.03 -11.60
CA ALA A 530 -22.72 -4.66 -11.62
C ALA A 530 -23.55 -4.35 -12.88
N PHE A 531 -23.29 -5.04 -14.00
CA PHE A 531 -24.11 -4.98 -15.21
C PHE A 531 -25.30 -5.97 -15.19
N GLY A 532 -25.45 -6.77 -14.14
CA GLY A 532 -26.56 -7.73 -13.99
C GLY A 532 -26.32 -9.10 -14.62
N TYR A 533 -25.07 -9.47 -14.92
CA TYR A 533 -24.73 -10.76 -15.54
C TYR A 533 -23.99 -11.68 -14.57
N ALA A 534 -24.18 -13.01 -14.73
CA ALA A 534 -23.36 -14.00 -14.06
C ALA A 534 -21.93 -14.02 -14.64
N VAL A 535 -20.94 -14.43 -13.86
CA VAL A 535 -19.54 -14.42 -14.30
C VAL A 535 -19.28 -15.50 -15.35
N GLU A 536 -20.06 -16.57 -15.32
CA GLU A 536 -20.04 -17.68 -16.28
C GLU A 536 -20.42 -17.22 -17.70
N ASP A 537 -21.31 -16.23 -17.80
CA ASP A 537 -21.80 -15.67 -19.07
C ASP A 537 -20.84 -14.64 -19.68
N TYR A 538 -19.81 -14.23 -18.94
CA TYR A 538 -18.89 -13.15 -19.34
C TYR A 538 -18.32 -13.39 -20.74
N ALA A 539 -17.76 -14.58 -20.98
CA ALA A 539 -17.03 -14.86 -22.21
C ALA A 539 -17.94 -14.77 -23.44
N GLU A 540 -19.14 -15.34 -23.35
CA GLU A 540 -20.12 -15.31 -24.45
C GLU A 540 -20.59 -13.89 -24.75
N LEU A 541 -20.88 -13.10 -23.71
CA LEU A 541 -21.20 -11.68 -23.86
C LEU A 541 -20.06 -10.92 -24.53
N ALA A 542 -18.82 -11.07 -24.05
CA ALA A 542 -17.67 -10.37 -24.61
C ALA A 542 -17.40 -10.76 -26.08
N PHE A 543 -17.60 -12.02 -26.46
CA PHE A 543 -17.47 -12.46 -27.87
C PHE A 543 -18.59 -11.95 -28.78
N SER A 544 -19.74 -11.54 -28.22
CA SER A 544 -20.84 -10.93 -28.99
C SER A 544 -20.59 -9.46 -29.36
N ALA A 545 -19.56 -8.83 -28.81
CA ALA A 545 -19.26 -7.43 -29.07
C ALA A 545 -18.74 -7.22 -30.50
N GLU A 546 -19.36 -6.29 -31.24
CA GLU A 546 -18.92 -5.91 -32.59
C GLU A 546 -17.76 -4.89 -32.57
N ALA A 547 -17.59 -4.19 -31.44
CA ALA A 547 -16.48 -3.29 -31.16
C ALA A 547 -16.24 -3.23 -29.65
N MET A 548 -15.06 -2.75 -29.24
CA MET A 548 -14.75 -2.54 -27.84
C MET A 548 -14.03 -1.21 -27.60
N PRO A 549 -14.21 -0.57 -26.43
CA PRO A 549 -13.47 0.63 -26.06
C PRO A 549 -12.02 0.30 -25.72
N ASP A 550 -11.09 1.18 -26.07
CA ASP A 550 -9.69 1.06 -25.65
C ASP A 550 -9.52 1.62 -24.25
N PHE A 551 -9.40 0.72 -23.30
CA PHE A 551 -9.09 1.05 -21.92
C PHE A 551 -7.59 1.28 -21.72
N ASN A 552 -7.27 2.21 -20.82
CA ASN A 552 -5.94 2.25 -20.24
C ASN A 552 -5.66 0.97 -19.44
N HIS A 553 -4.40 0.72 -19.10
CA HIS A 553 -4.02 -0.34 -18.18
C HIS A 553 -3.41 0.29 -16.92
N GLY A 554 -3.28 -0.48 -15.85
CA GLY A 554 -2.85 0.00 -14.55
C GLY A 554 -3.96 -0.15 -13.53
N CYS A 555 -4.20 0.86 -12.70
CA CYS A 555 -5.03 0.75 -11.50
C CYS A 555 -6.53 0.42 -11.77
N ALA A 556 -7.12 -0.48 -10.97
CA ALA A 556 -8.54 -0.83 -11.03
C ALA A 556 -9.45 0.39 -10.82
N VAL A 557 -8.99 1.35 -10.01
CA VAL A 557 -9.69 2.61 -9.78
C VAL A 557 -9.79 3.44 -11.06
N PHE A 558 -8.71 3.54 -11.83
CA PHE A 558 -8.75 4.23 -13.12
C PHE A 558 -9.61 3.47 -14.12
N LEU A 559 -9.55 2.13 -14.12
CA LEU A 559 -10.43 1.30 -14.95
C LEU A 559 -11.91 1.52 -14.60
N GLN A 560 -12.25 1.70 -13.32
CA GLN A 560 -13.62 2.03 -12.92
C GLN A 560 -14.05 3.41 -13.43
N SER A 561 -13.17 4.41 -13.35
CA SER A 561 -13.42 5.72 -13.94
C SER A 561 -13.61 5.63 -15.46
N ASP A 562 -12.76 4.86 -16.14
CA ASP A 562 -12.88 4.60 -17.58
C ASP A 562 -14.21 3.89 -17.90
N ILE A 563 -14.65 2.89 -17.11
CA ILE A 563 -15.96 2.24 -17.27
C ILE A 563 -17.07 3.28 -17.23
N VAL A 564 -17.09 4.14 -16.21
CA VAL A 564 -18.11 5.19 -16.08
C VAL A 564 -18.06 6.14 -17.27
N ASP A 565 -16.87 6.55 -17.71
CA ASP A 565 -16.71 7.42 -18.88
C ASP A 565 -17.13 6.74 -20.19
N PHE A 566 -16.92 5.44 -20.36
CA PHE A 566 -17.41 4.69 -21.52
C PHE A 566 -18.92 4.50 -21.46
N GLN A 567 -19.50 4.25 -20.30
CA GLN A 567 -20.96 4.24 -20.14
C GLN A 567 -21.56 5.61 -20.49
N ARG A 568 -20.92 6.70 -20.08
CA ARG A 568 -21.30 8.08 -20.46
C ARG A 568 -21.28 8.30 -21.97
N LYS A 569 -20.29 7.72 -22.65
CA LYS A 569 -20.18 7.73 -24.12
C LYS A 569 -21.12 6.75 -24.81
N GLY A 570 -21.88 5.94 -24.06
CA GLY A 570 -22.92 5.05 -24.57
C GLY A 570 -22.46 3.65 -24.95
N TRP A 571 -21.28 3.21 -24.50
CA TRP A 571 -20.81 1.83 -24.69
C TRP A 571 -21.71 0.83 -23.94
N GLN A 572 -21.99 -0.31 -24.56
CA GLN A 572 -22.85 -1.37 -24.02
C GLN A 572 -22.07 -2.31 -23.09
N PRO A 573 -22.75 -3.02 -22.17
CA PRO A 573 -22.11 -3.96 -21.26
C PRO A 573 -21.21 -4.99 -21.96
N ASN A 574 -21.68 -5.64 -23.02
CA ASN A 574 -20.87 -6.62 -23.77
C ASN A 574 -19.60 -6.01 -24.39
N GLU A 575 -19.70 -4.80 -24.96
CA GLU A 575 -18.57 -4.05 -25.52
C GLU A 575 -17.54 -3.69 -24.42
N ILE A 576 -18.02 -3.22 -23.27
CA ILE A 576 -17.17 -2.90 -22.11
C ILE A 576 -16.48 -4.14 -21.57
N LEU A 577 -17.21 -5.26 -21.40
CA LEU A 577 -16.65 -6.52 -20.92
C LEU A 577 -15.57 -7.07 -21.88
N ALA A 578 -15.75 -6.91 -23.20
CA ALA A 578 -14.72 -7.22 -24.19
C ALA A 578 -13.46 -6.35 -24.02
N GLY A 579 -13.64 -5.03 -23.87
CA GLY A 579 -12.54 -4.10 -23.61
C GLY A 579 -11.78 -4.42 -22.32
N LEU A 580 -12.49 -4.77 -21.24
CA LEU A 580 -11.89 -5.17 -19.97
C LEU A 580 -11.11 -6.50 -20.06
N ALA A 581 -11.59 -7.46 -20.84
CA ALA A 581 -10.82 -8.68 -21.12
C ALA A 581 -9.53 -8.35 -21.88
N ALA A 582 -9.57 -7.42 -22.84
CA ALA A 582 -8.39 -6.95 -23.57
C ALA A 582 -7.38 -6.17 -22.72
N VAL A 583 -7.80 -5.59 -21.59
CA VAL A 583 -6.91 -4.93 -20.62
C VAL A 583 -6.14 -5.91 -19.78
N LEU A 584 -6.71 -7.09 -19.49
CA LEU A 584 -6.09 -8.10 -18.64
C LEU A 584 -4.61 -8.37 -19.00
N PRO A 585 -4.25 -8.70 -20.26
CA PRO A 585 -2.85 -8.91 -20.62
C PRO A 585 -1.97 -7.67 -20.43
N LYS A 586 -2.50 -6.47 -20.71
CA LYS A 586 -1.77 -5.21 -20.45
C LYS A 586 -1.45 -5.08 -18.96
N ASN A 587 -2.40 -5.40 -18.07
CA ASN A 587 -2.17 -5.42 -16.63
C ASN A 587 -1.19 -6.51 -16.21
N VAL A 588 -1.30 -7.71 -16.77
CA VAL A 588 -0.38 -8.83 -16.48
C VAL A 588 1.06 -8.44 -16.82
N TRP A 589 1.33 -7.98 -18.06
CA TRP A 589 2.70 -7.78 -18.54
C TRP A 589 3.29 -6.41 -18.23
N LEU A 590 2.51 -5.34 -18.44
CA LEU A 590 3.03 -3.98 -18.30
C LEU A 590 2.96 -3.47 -16.86
N TYR A 591 1.92 -3.88 -16.12
CA TYR A 591 1.69 -3.37 -14.76
C TYR A 591 2.23 -4.31 -13.67
N VAL A 592 1.91 -5.61 -13.72
CA VAL A 592 2.34 -6.59 -12.70
C VAL A 592 3.75 -7.11 -12.98
N ALA A 593 4.01 -7.58 -14.21
CA ALA A 593 5.33 -8.09 -14.55
C ALA A 593 6.37 -6.96 -14.64
N GLN A 594 5.94 -5.78 -15.12
CA GLN A 594 6.79 -4.67 -15.55
C GLN A 594 7.84 -5.13 -16.59
N ILE A 595 7.44 -6.06 -17.46
CA ILE A 595 8.30 -6.66 -18.48
C ILE A 595 7.83 -6.17 -19.84
N ALA A 596 8.66 -5.36 -20.48
CA ALA A 596 8.35 -4.80 -21.80
C ALA A 596 8.27 -5.89 -22.87
N ASN A 597 9.18 -6.87 -22.81
CA ASN A 597 9.29 -7.96 -23.78
C ASN A 597 9.19 -9.34 -23.10
N PRO A 598 8.01 -9.99 -23.10
CA PRO A 598 7.84 -11.32 -22.53
C PRO A 598 8.70 -12.41 -23.20
N ALA A 599 9.21 -12.19 -24.42
CA ALA A 599 10.06 -13.14 -25.11
C ALA A 599 11.40 -13.38 -24.38
N ASP A 600 11.86 -12.41 -23.57
CA ASP A 600 13.09 -12.54 -22.78
C ASP A 600 12.94 -13.56 -21.63
N LEU A 601 11.71 -14.02 -21.35
CA LEU A 601 11.41 -14.98 -20.28
C LEU A 601 11.37 -16.43 -20.75
N GLY A 602 11.43 -16.67 -22.07
CA GLY A 602 11.20 -17.98 -22.67
C GLY A 602 9.98 -17.98 -23.60
N SER A 603 9.71 -19.13 -24.24
CA SER A 603 8.70 -19.25 -25.31
C SER A 603 7.51 -20.13 -24.92
N ARG A 604 7.56 -20.81 -23.77
CA ARG A 604 6.52 -21.74 -23.31
C ARG A 604 5.74 -21.18 -22.12
N PHE A 605 4.48 -20.82 -22.35
CA PHE A 605 3.59 -20.19 -21.39
C PHE A 605 2.44 -21.11 -20.98
N VAL A 606 2.17 -21.20 -19.68
CA VAL A 606 0.99 -21.89 -19.15
C VAL A 606 0.09 -20.89 -18.45
N LEU A 607 -1.14 -20.76 -18.95
CA LEU A 607 -2.20 -19.93 -18.38
C LEU A 607 -3.02 -20.77 -17.39
N GLN A 608 -3.16 -20.30 -16.15
CA GLN A 608 -3.93 -20.96 -15.10
C GLN A 608 -4.59 -19.96 -14.14
N GLY A 609 -5.29 -20.46 -13.12
CA GLY A 609 -6.07 -19.66 -12.19
C GLY A 609 -7.54 -19.59 -12.59
N GLY A 610 -8.39 -19.22 -11.62
CA GLY A 610 -9.84 -19.21 -11.79
C GLY A 610 -10.31 -18.26 -12.90
N ALA A 611 -9.64 -17.13 -13.11
CA ALA A 611 -10.02 -16.17 -14.14
C ALA A 611 -9.78 -16.70 -15.56
N GLN A 612 -8.86 -17.65 -15.74
CA GLN A 612 -8.59 -18.28 -17.04
C GLN A 612 -9.66 -19.32 -17.43
N ARG A 613 -10.71 -19.51 -16.62
CA ARG A 613 -11.95 -20.18 -17.07
C ARG A 613 -12.76 -19.29 -18.02
N ASN A 614 -12.59 -17.97 -17.93
CA ASN A 614 -13.20 -17.02 -18.86
C ASN A 614 -12.40 -17.01 -20.18
N LEU A 615 -12.96 -17.63 -21.22
CA LEU A 615 -12.26 -17.78 -22.50
C LEU A 615 -12.04 -16.45 -23.23
N ALA A 616 -12.78 -15.38 -22.92
CA ALA A 616 -12.49 -14.04 -23.46
C ALA A 616 -11.19 -13.47 -22.87
N ALA A 617 -10.93 -13.71 -21.58
CA ALA A 617 -9.66 -13.37 -20.93
C ALA A 617 -8.49 -14.18 -21.52
N VAL A 618 -8.70 -15.47 -21.78
CA VAL A 618 -7.70 -16.33 -22.47
C VAL A 618 -7.42 -15.84 -23.88
N LYS A 619 -8.45 -15.50 -24.67
CA LYS A 619 -8.30 -14.98 -26.04
C LYS A 619 -7.44 -13.73 -26.05
N ALA A 620 -7.78 -12.76 -25.21
CA ALA A 620 -7.01 -11.53 -25.06
C ALA A 620 -5.54 -11.79 -24.69
N GLN A 621 -5.28 -12.71 -23.76
CA GLN A 621 -3.93 -13.08 -23.34
C GLN A 621 -3.12 -13.74 -24.47
N VAL A 622 -3.75 -14.64 -25.23
CA VAL A 622 -3.14 -15.32 -26.37
C VAL A 622 -2.80 -14.33 -27.47
N ASP A 623 -3.73 -13.43 -27.81
CA ASP A 623 -3.53 -12.43 -28.86
C ASP A 623 -2.40 -11.46 -28.51
N ASP A 624 -2.37 -10.94 -27.26
CA ASP A 624 -1.31 -10.02 -26.81
C ASP A 624 0.07 -10.69 -26.84
N LEU A 625 0.19 -11.93 -26.35
CA LEU A 625 1.44 -12.68 -26.40
C LEU A 625 1.90 -12.93 -27.84
N ARG A 626 1.02 -13.44 -28.71
CA ARG A 626 1.35 -13.66 -30.12
C ARG A 626 1.76 -12.38 -30.82
N GLN A 627 1.06 -11.26 -30.55
CA GLN A 627 1.40 -9.96 -31.13
C GLN A 627 2.79 -9.47 -30.66
N ARG A 628 3.16 -9.68 -29.41
CA ARG A 628 4.49 -9.31 -28.88
C ARG A 628 5.59 -10.18 -29.47
N PHE A 629 5.37 -11.50 -29.56
CA PHE A 629 6.31 -12.45 -30.16
C PHE A 629 6.51 -12.22 -31.67
N ALA A 630 5.47 -11.81 -32.38
CA ALA A 630 5.59 -11.44 -33.80
C ALA A 630 6.59 -10.28 -34.03
N ARG A 631 6.78 -9.38 -33.05
CA ARG A 631 7.76 -8.27 -33.15
C ARG A 631 9.21 -8.75 -33.04
N THR A 632 9.44 -9.90 -32.40
CA THR A 632 10.78 -10.49 -32.22
C THR A 632 11.08 -11.55 -33.29
N GLY A 633 10.14 -11.84 -34.19
CA GLY A 633 10.29 -12.87 -35.23
C GLY A 633 10.29 -14.30 -34.67
N SER A 634 9.80 -14.49 -33.44
CA SER A 634 9.73 -15.80 -32.76
C SER A 634 8.28 -16.24 -32.54
N GLU A 635 8.05 -17.53 -32.37
CA GLU A 635 6.75 -18.08 -31.95
C GLU A 635 6.74 -18.40 -30.45
N CYS A 636 5.54 -18.52 -29.86
CA CYS A 636 5.34 -18.97 -28.49
C CYS A 636 4.36 -20.16 -28.43
N ASP A 637 4.65 -21.13 -27.56
CA ASP A 637 3.74 -22.21 -27.18
C ASP A 637 2.94 -21.74 -25.96
N ILE A 638 1.65 -21.51 -26.15
CA ILE A 638 0.74 -21.08 -25.08
C ILE A 638 -0.23 -22.23 -24.80
N ARG A 639 -0.33 -22.64 -23.54
CA ARG A 639 -1.26 -23.68 -23.09
C ARG A 639 -2.14 -23.18 -21.97
N VAL A 640 -3.40 -23.61 -21.96
CA VAL A 640 -4.29 -23.41 -20.82
C VAL A 640 -4.24 -24.66 -19.95
N HIS A 641 -3.98 -24.48 -18.66
CA HIS A 641 -3.92 -25.59 -17.72
C HIS A 641 -5.29 -26.29 -17.65
N ARG A 642 -5.35 -27.59 -17.92
CA ARG A 642 -6.60 -28.37 -17.95
C ARG A 642 -7.42 -28.34 -16.65
N HIS A 643 -6.75 -28.03 -15.53
CA HIS A 643 -7.33 -27.90 -14.20
C HIS A 643 -6.99 -26.53 -13.61
N CYS A 644 -7.21 -25.47 -14.39
CA CYS A 644 -6.74 -24.11 -14.07
C CYS A 644 -7.21 -23.59 -12.70
N GLY A 645 -8.40 -24.00 -12.23
CA GLY A 645 -8.94 -23.57 -10.94
C GLY A 645 -8.38 -24.33 -9.72
N GLU A 646 -7.71 -25.48 -9.93
CA GLU A 646 -7.33 -26.42 -8.87
C GLU A 646 -5.81 -26.70 -8.84
N SER A 647 -5.00 -26.02 -9.66
CA SER A 647 -3.58 -26.33 -9.80
C SER A 647 -2.79 -26.16 -8.49
N GLY A 648 -3.16 -25.21 -7.62
CA GLY A 648 -2.59 -25.10 -6.28
C GLY A 648 -2.82 -26.36 -5.44
N ALA A 649 -4.06 -26.83 -5.38
CA ALA A 649 -4.42 -28.05 -4.65
C ALA A 649 -3.70 -29.29 -5.21
N ILE A 650 -3.62 -29.41 -6.54
CA ILE A 650 -2.85 -30.47 -7.21
C ILE A 650 -1.39 -30.44 -6.78
N GLY A 651 -0.75 -29.26 -6.80
CA GLY A 651 0.63 -29.08 -6.39
C GLY A 651 0.90 -29.55 -4.96
N ALA A 652 -0.02 -29.22 -4.04
CA ALA A 652 0.07 -29.64 -2.65
C ALA A 652 -0.04 -31.18 -2.51
N ALA A 653 -0.96 -31.81 -3.24
CA ALA A 653 -1.10 -33.26 -3.26
C ALA A 653 0.14 -33.96 -3.84
N LEU A 654 0.73 -33.39 -4.90
CA LEU A 654 1.97 -33.90 -5.52
C LEU A 654 3.16 -33.84 -4.56
N GLU A 655 3.22 -32.84 -3.69
CA GLU A 655 4.25 -32.74 -2.67
C GLU A 655 4.06 -33.76 -1.54
N ALA A 656 2.83 -33.96 -1.06
CA ALA A 656 2.52 -35.04 -0.12
C ALA A 656 2.91 -36.41 -0.70
N ARG A 657 2.64 -36.63 -1.98
CA ARG A 657 3.08 -37.82 -2.73
C ARG A 657 4.60 -37.95 -2.77
N ARG A 658 5.34 -36.85 -2.98
CA ARG A 658 6.81 -36.85 -3.02
C ARG A 658 7.39 -37.26 -1.66
N LEU A 659 6.86 -36.71 -0.57
CA LEU A 659 7.25 -37.05 0.80
C LEU A 659 6.96 -38.52 1.13
N HIS A 660 5.78 -39.01 0.74
CA HIS A 660 5.41 -40.42 0.90
C HIS A 660 6.38 -41.36 0.16
N LYS A 661 6.75 -41.04 -1.09
CA LYS A 661 7.79 -41.76 -1.84
C LYS A 661 9.17 -41.69 -1.18
N GLY A 662 9.44 -40.63 -0.42
CA GLY A 662 10.64 -40.46 0.40
C GLY A 662 10.63 -41.26 1.71
N GLY A 663 9.57 -42.02 2.01
CA GLY A 663 9.44 -42.87 3.18
C GLY A 663 8.64 -42.26 4.34
N GLN A 664 8.03 -41.09 4.17
CA GLN A 664 7.19 -40.48 5.20
C GLN A 664 5.78 -41.11 5.23
N SER A 665 5.35 -41.61 6.39
CA SER A 665 3.97 -42.04 6.64
C SER A 665 3.06 -40.85 6.95
N SER A 666 1.79 -40.91 6.54
CA SER A 666 0.85 -39.81 6.81
C SER A 666 0.44 -39.73 8.28
N GLU A 667 0.34 -38.52 8.81
CA GLU A 667 -0.21 -38.22 10.15
C GLU A 667 -1.66 -37.73 10.11
N PHE A 668 -2.27 -37.68 8.92
CA PHE A 668 -3.61 -37.17 8.71
C PHE A 668 -4.64 -37.85 9.63
N ILE A 669 -5.48 -37.05 10.29
CA ILE A 669 -6.45 -37.54 11.30
C ILE A 669 -7.54 -38.47 10.71
N GLY A 670 -7.66 -38.54 9.39
CA GLY A 670 -8.71 -39.29 8.70
C GLY A 670 -9.98 -38.46 8.47
N ILE A 671 -10.72 -38.79 7.41
CA ILE A 671 -11.87 -38.01 6.93
C ILE A 671 -13.02 -37.98 7.95
N ASP A 672 -13.28 -39.11 8.63
CA ASP A 672 -14.36 -39.18 9.62
C ASP A 672 -14.11 -38.28 10.83
N ARG A 673 -12.85 -38.19 11.29
CA ARG A 673 -12.46 -37.27 12.36
C ARG A 673 -12.51 -35.82 11.89
N ALA A 674 -12.04 -35.55 10.67
CA ALA A 674 -12.12 -34.22 10.07
C ALA A 674 -13.57 -33.67 10.03
N ARG A 675 -14.57 -34.51 9.74
CA ARG A 675 -16.01 -34.13 9.76
C ARG A 675 -16.54 -33.77 11.14
N ARG A 676 -15.93 -34.32 12.20
CA ARG A 676 -16.31 -34.06 13.61
C ARG A 676 -15.55 -32.89 14.21
N VAL A 677 -14.63 -32.28 13.46
CA VAL A 677 -13.95 -31.06 13.90
C VAL A 677 -15.02 -30.00 14.20
N ARG A 678 -15.00 -29.52 15.43
CA ARG A 678 -15.77 -28.36 15.89
C ARG A 678 -14.77 -27.31 16.32
N HIS A 679 -15.12 -26.05 16.10
CA HIS A 679 -14.26 -24.97 16.52
C HIS A 679 -15.08 -23.86 17.20
N ARG A 680 -14.42 -23.13 18.10
CA ARG A 680 -14.96 -21.92 18.73
C ARG A 680 -13.91 -20.82 18.58
N THR A 681 -14.30 -19.71 17.98
CA THR A 681 -13.41 -18.56 17.80
C THR A 681 -13.75 -17.47 18.82
N VAL A 682 -12.75 -16.99 19.55
CA VAL A 682 -12.88 -15.88 20.51
C VAL A 682 -11.85 -14.81 20.18
N ARG A 683 -12.29 -13.55 20.07
CA ARG A 683 -11.41 -12.37 19.96
C ARG A 683 -12.07 -11.18 20.64
N ASN A 684 -11.57 -10.83 21.81
CA ASN A 684 -12.07 -9.73 22.63
C ASN A 684 -10.96 -9.26 23.59
N GLU A 685 -11.21 -8.31 24.48
CA GLU A 685 -10.20 -7.82 25.44
C GLU A 685 -9.54 -8.92 26.29
N GLN A 686 -10.21 -10.06 26.50
CA GLN A 686 -9.65 -11.20 27.23
C GLN A 686 -8.57 -11.94 26.42
N THR A 687 -8.56 -11.83 25.09
CA THR A 687 -7.50 -12.38 24.24
C THR A 687 -6.34 -11.41 24.03
N ARG A 688 -6.33 -10.23 24.66
CA ARG A 688 -5.26 -9.25 24.50
C ARG A 688 -3.90 -9.81 24.93
N CYS A 689 -2.88 -9.59 24.10
CA CYS A 689 -1.50 -9.98 24.34
C CYS A 689 -0.80 -8.88 25.13
N TYR A 690 -0.11 -9.23 26.22
CA TYR A 690 0.63 -8.26 27.04
C TYR A 690 2.14 -8.49 27.04
N PHE A 691 2.65 -9.25 26.06
CA PHE A 691 4.07 -9.56 25.95
C PHE A 691 4.92 -8.41 25.41
N CYS A 692 4.31 -7.39 24.80
CA CYS A 692 4.97 -6.17 24.34
C CYS A 692 4.04 -4.96 24.44
N LYS A 693 4.56 -3.77 24.13
CA LYS A 693 3.82 -2.50 24.19
C LYS A 693 2.71 -2.37 23.15
N ASN A 694 2.69 -3.22 22.11
CA ASN A 694 1.67 -3.17 21.05
C ASN A 694 0.30 -3.64 21.55
N LEU A 695 0.27 -4.39 22.65
CA LEU A 695 -0.96 -4.86 23.29
C LEU A 695 -1.96 -5.51 22.31
N CYS A 696 -1.50 -6.28 21.32
CA CYS A 696 -2.35 -6.76 20.22
C CYS A 696 -3.50 -7.67 20.70
N LEU A 697 -4.68 -7.59 20.08
CA LEU A 697 -5.71 -8.62 20.25
C LEU A 697 -5.33 -9.89 19.50
N ARG A 698 -5.44 -11.04 20.17
CA ARG A 698 -5.21 -12.37 19.57
C ARG A 698 -6.54 -13.02 19.22
N THR A 699 -6.52 -13.98 18.29
CA THR A 699 -7.70 -14.78 17.97
C THR A 699 -7.48 -16.18 18.49
N PHE A 700 -8.32 -16.60 19.42
CA PHE A 700 -8.26 -17.93 20.02
C PHE A 700 -9.23 -18.83 19.27
N ILE A 701 -8.72 -19.85 18.59
CA ILE A 701 -9.52 -20.85 17.88
C ILE A 701 -9.39 -22.15 18.68
N ASP A 702 -10.40 -22.45 19.47
CA ASP A 702 -10.48 -23.72 20.20
C ASP A 702 -11.02 -24.77 19.25
N VAL A 703 -10.23 -25.80 18.97
CA VAL A 703 -10.57 -26.87 18.02
C VAL A 703 -10.71 -28.19 18.76
N TYR A 704 -11.86 -28.85 18.61
CA TYR A 704 -12.07 -30.21 19.10
C TYR A 704 -11.63 -31.22 18.03
N THR A 705 -10.70 -32.10 18.41
CA THR A 705 -10.19 -33.19 17.56
C THR A 705 -10.29 -34.56 18.25
N GLY A 706 -11.21 -34.71 19.23
CA GLY A 706 -11.36 -35.93 20.02
C GLY A 706 -12.10 -37.06 19.29
N ASP A 707 -11.97 -38.28 19.81
CA ASP A 707 -12.57 -39.50 19.24
C ASP A 707 -14.07 -39.71 19.60
N GLY A 708 -14.63 -38.91 20.53
CA GLY A 708 -16.04 -38.97 20.96
C GLY A 708 -16.93 -37.85 20.40
N ASP A 709 -18.23 -37.86 20.71
CA ASP A 709 -19.13 -36.74 20.39
C ASP A 709 -18.63 -35.45 21.06
N PRO A 710 -18.62 -34.31 20.34
CA PRO A 710 -18.22 -33.05 20.92
C PRO A 710 -19.18 -32.69 22.06
N PRO A 711 -18.69 -32.21 23.22
CA PRO A 711 -19.58 -31.75 24.29
C PRO A 711 -20.50 -30.62 23.76
N GLU A 712 -21.72 -30.51 24.30
CA GLU A 712 -22.66 -29.42 24.00
C GLU A 712 -21.97 -28.05 24.11
N GLU A 713 -22.38 -27.08 23.28
CA GLU A 713 -21.80 -25.73 23.27
C GLU A 713 -21.59 -25.22 24.70
N PRO A 714 -20.33 -24.95 25.10
CA PRO A 714 -20.08 -24.46 26.45
C PRO A 714 -20.73 -23.09 26.59
N GLN A 715 -21.73 -22.98 27.49
CA GLN A 715 -22.29 -21.69 27.86
C GLN A 715 -21.17 -20.76 28.37
N PRO A 716 -21.20 -19.46 28.05
CA PRO A 716 -20.20 -18.52 28.52
C PRO A 716 -20.20 -18.51 30.06
N VAL A 717 -19.16 -19.08 30.65
CA VAL A 717 -19.01 -19.10 32.11
C VAL A 717 -18.41 -17.76 32.53
N GLU A 718 -19.22 -16.91 33.16
CA GLU A 718 -18.74 -15.77 33.92
C GLU A 718 -18.10 -16.28 35.22
N HIS A 719 -16.76 -16.41 35.24
CA HIS A 719 -16.03 -16.60 36.49
C HIS A 719 -15.41 -15.29 36.95
N ILE A 720 -15.93 -14.77 38.06
CA ILE A 720 -15.31 -13.72 38.87
C ILE A 720 -14.34 -14.42 39.82
N ASP A 721 -13.05 -14.46 39.47
CA ASP A 721 -12.00 -14.84 40.42
C ASP A 721 -11.55 -13.60 41.19
N SER A 722 -12.19 -13.37 42.34
CA SER A 722 -11.70 -12.48 43.37
C SER A 722 -10.71 -13.25 44.25
N GLU A 723 -9.41 -13.20 43.92
CA GLU A 723 -8.33 -13.11 44.92
C GLU A 723 -6.92 -13.21 44.32
N ARG A 724 -6.02 -12.42 44.92
CA ARG A 724 -4.54 -12.39 44.82
C ARG A 724 -3.93 -11.59 43.65
N GLY A 725 -3.43 -10.41 44.04
CA GLY A 725 -2.70 -9.44 43.24
C GLY A 725 -1.38 -9.95 42.64
N SER A 726 -1.51 -10.69 41.54
CA SER A 726 -0.48 -10.77 40.49
C SER A 726 -1.21 -10.60 39.16
N ARG A 727 -0.77 -9.66 38.30
CA ARG A 727 -1.32 -9.47 36.94
C ARG A 727 -1.08 -10.74 36.11
N LYS A 728 -1.94 -11.74 36.23
CA LYS A 728 -2.03 -12.87 35.30
C LYS A 728 -2.99 -12.49 34.17
N LEU A 729 -2.66 -12.88 32.94
CA LEU A 729 -3.51 -12.72 31.77
C LEU A 729 -4.90 -13.31 32.06
N PRO A 730 -6.02 -12.66 31.67
CA PRO A 730 -7.35 -13.28 31.77
C PRO A 730 -7.34 -14.59 30.98
N ARG A 731 -7.59 -15.70 31.67
CA ARG A 731 -7.48 -17.05 31.10
C ARG A 731 -8.85 -17.43 30.56
N ILE A 732 -9.04 -17.38 29.24
CA ILE A 732 -10.25 -17.93 28.61
C ILE A 732 -10.14 -19.45 28.75
N PRO A 733 -11.02 -20.11 29.52
CA PRO A 733 -10.94 -21.55 29.72
C PRO A 733 -11.08 -22.28 28.38
N ILE A 734 -10.24 -23.29 28.16
CA ILE A 734 -10.34 -24.19 27.01
C ILE A 734 -11.38 -25.25 27.38
N PRO A 735 -12.44 -25.44 26.59
CA PRO A 735 -13.42 -26.49 26.84
C PRO A 735 -12.77 -27.88 26.88
N GLU A 736 -13.31 -28.80 27.68
CA GLU A 736 -12.72 -30.14 27.84
C GLU A 736 -12.66 -30.88 26.49
N GLY A 737 -11.48 -31.42 26.15
CA GLY A 737 -11.23 -32.07 24.86
C GLY A 737 -10.87 -31.15 23.69
N TYR A 738 -10.93 -29.82 23.85
CA TYR A 738 -10.51 -28.86 22.83
C TYR A 738 -9.01 -28.53 22.94
N LYS A 739 -8.38 -28.22 21.80
CA LYS A 739 -7.02 -27.67 21.70
C LYS A 739 -7.10 -26.26 21.12
N ARG A 740 -6.41 -25.31 21.74
CA ARG A 740 -6.37 -23.94 21.24
C ARG A 740 -5.27 -23.74 20.20
N VAL A 741 -5.66 -23.15 19.07
CA VAL A 741 -4.77 -22.50 18.11
C VAL A 741 -4.90 -21.00 18.30
N ILE A 742 -3.78 -20.29 18.47
CA ILE A 742 -3.78 -18.85 18.66
C ILE A 742 -3.27 -18.20 17.38
N VAL A 743 -4.15 -17.48 16.68
CA VAL A 743 -3.76 -16.64 15.56
C VAL A 743 -3.37 -15.28 16.13
N ALA A 744 -2.12 -14.89 15.91
CA ALA A 744 -1.58 -13.62 16.38
C ALA A 744 -0.76 -12.94 15.28
N THR A 745 -0.51 -11.65 15.46
CA THR A 745 0.30 -10.85 14.53
C THR A 745 1.80 -11.12 14.65
N CYS A 746 2.24 -11.93 15.61
CA CYS A 746 3.64 -12.30 15.84
C CYS A 746 3.75 -13.58 16.65
N GLU A 747 4.90 -14.25 16.59
CA GLU A 747 5.15 -15.57 17.21
C GLU A 747 5.04 -15.51 18.74
N LYS A 748 5.39 -14.35 19.33
CA LYS A 748 5.21 -14.11 20.77
C LYS A 748 3.74 -14.16 21.15
N GLY A 749 2.85 -13.67 20.29
CA GLY A 749 1.41 -13.65 20.52
C GLY A 749 0.75 -15.01 20.32
N GLU A 750 1.41 -15.99 19.72
CA GLU A 750 0.84 -17.33 19.43
C GLU A 750 0.77 -18.24 20.68
N VAL A 751 1.22 -17.75 21.83
CA VAL A 751 1.17 -18.49 23.10
C VAL A 751 0.35 -17.79 24.15
N GLU A 752 -0.24 -18.58 25.06
CA GLU A 752 -1.06 -18.03 26.15
C GLU A 752 -0.23 -17.50 27.30
N ASP A 753 0.87 -18.18 27.65
CA ASP A 753 1.59 -17.95 28.89
C ASP A 753 3.03 -17.44 28.69
N VAL A 754 3.52 -16.77 29.72
CA VAL A 754 4.83 -16.12 29.71
C VAL A 754 5.98 -17.15 29.66
N ALA A 755 5.80 -18.37 30.16
CA ALA A 755 6.86 -19.39 30.13
C ALA A 755 7.03 -19.96 28.72
N ALA A 756 5.94 -20.27 28.03
CA ALA A 756 5.94 -20.63 26.61
C ALA A 756 6.53 -19.49 25.75
N MET A 757 6.13 -18.24 26.02
CA MET A 757 6.68 -17.07 25.33
C MET A 757 8.19 -16.93 25.58
N ARG A 758 8.65 -17.13 26.83
CA ARG A 758 10.08 -17.13 27.15
C ARG A 758 10.83 -18.22 26.39
N LYS A 759 10.27 -19.42 26.26
CA LYS A 759 10.88 -20.51 25.48
C LYS A 759 10.98 -20.15 23.99
N ILE A 760 9.90 -19.63 23.40
CA ILE A 760 9.90 -19.11 22.02
C ILE A 760 10.97 -18.03 21.87
N LYS A 761 11.01 -17.08 22.81
CA LYS A 761 12.02 -16.02 22.81
C LYS A 761 13.44 -16.57 22.93
N THR A 762 13.70 -17.52 23.82
CA THR A 762 15.03 -18.14 23.96
C THR A 762 15.45 -18.86 22.68
N ASN A 763 14.55 -19.59 22.05
CA ASN A 763 14.83 -20.26 20.76
C ASN A 763 15.11 -19.24 19.65
N LEU A 764 14.32 -18.17 19.57
CA LEU A 764 14.54 -17.06 18.65
C LEU A 764 15.88 -16.36 18.90
N ASP A 765 16.19 -16.05 20.16
CA ASP A 765 17.43 -15.39 20.56
C ASP A 765 18.65 -16.27 20.18
N GLN A 766 18.59 -17.59 20.41
CA GLN A 766 19.62 -18.54 19.98
C GLN A 766 19.77 -18.61 18.45
N LEU A 767 18.65 -18.57 17.73
CA LEU A 767 18.64 -18.61 16.27
C LEU A 767 19.20 -17.32 15.66
N VAL A 768 18.86 -16.17 16.24
CA VAL A 768 19.39 -14.85 15.89
C VAL A 768 20.89 -14.75 16.19
N GLU A 769 21.34 -15.34 17.29
CA GLU A 769 22.77 -15.39 17.64
C GLU A 769 23.57 -16.26 16.67
N ARG A 770 23.05 -17.43 16.29
CA ARG A 770 23.66 -18.33 15.31
C ARG A 770 23.66 -17.73 13.90
N ASN A 771 22.64 -16.93 13.57
CA ASN A 771 22.42 -16.38 12.24
C ASN A 771 22.39 -14.84 12.32
N PRO A 772 23.55 -14.18 12.38
CA PRO A 772 23.60 -12.73 12.58
C PRO A 772 23.00 -11.98 11.39
N ASN A 773 22.23 -10.93 11.68
CA ASN A 773 21.83 -9.92 10.70
C ASN A 773 22.78 -8.72 10.78
N PHE A 774 23.76 -8.65 9.88
CA PHE A 774 24.76 -7.59 9.89
C PHE A 774 24.21 -6.22 9.46
N ILE A 775 23.08 -6.17 8.75
CA ILE A 775 22.40 -4.92 8.42
C ILE A 775 21.72 -4.32 9.65
N ASP A 776 21.00 -5.12 10.44
CA ASP A 776 20.42 -4.65 11.71
C ASP A 776 21.53 -4.23 12.70
N ARG A 777 22.62 -5.01 12.80
CA ARG A 777 23.79 -4.62 13.58
C ARG A 777 24.39 -3.30 13.10
N ALA A 778 24.54 -3.09 11.79
CA ALA A 778 24.99 -1.82 11.23
C ALA A 778 24.04 -0.68 11.58
N ALA A 779 22.72 -0.87 11.40
CA ALA A 779 21.68 0.11 11.74
C ALA A 779 21.69 0.55 13.21
N GLN A 780 22.15 -0.31 14.11
CA GLN A 780 22.29 -0.02 15.54
C GLN A 780 23.64 0.63 15.86
N THR A 781 24.73 0.09 15.31
CA THR A 781 26.09 0.48 15.68
C THR A 781 26.57 1.75 14.97
N ILE A 782 26.01 2.10 13.81
CA ILE A 782 26.44 3.25 13.03
C ILE A 782 26.12 4.61 13.68
N PHE A 783 25.13 4.64 14.57
CA PHE A 783 24.76 5.82 15.37
C PHE A 783 25.36 5.78 16.78
N GLN A 784 26.21 4.80 17.08
CA GLN A 784 26.92 4.74 18.36
C GLN A 784 28.15 5.65 18.33
N GLN A 785 28.47 6.17 19.50
CA GLN A 785 29.59 7.09 19.67
C GLN A 785 30.92 6.40 19.31
N PRO A 786 31.69 6.91 18.33
CA PRO A 786 33.04 6.42 18.07
C PRO A 786 34.03 6.92 19.12
N GLU A 787 35.11 6.16 19.30
CA GLU A 787 36.32 6.62 19.98
C GLU A 787 37.11 7.50 19.01
N VAL A 788 37.35 8.75 19.41
CA VAL A 788 38.09 9.75 18.63
C VAL A 788 38.96 10.59 19.55
N ASP A 789 40.06 11.09 19.02
CA ASP A 789 40.93 12.02 19.72
C ASP A 789 40.30 13.42 19.73
N SER A 790 40.38 14.09 20.88
CA SER A 790 39.96 15.49 20.99
C SER A 790 40.94 16.38 20.24
N VAL A 791 40.44 17.10 19.25
CA VAL A 791 41.20 18.13 18.51
C VAL A 791 40.91 19.53 19.02
N ALA A 792 39.93 19.67 19.92
CA ALA A 792 39.62 20.90 20.63
C ALA A 792 40.84 21.42 21.39
N GLU A 793 41.12 22.72 21.27
CA GLU A 793 42.17 23.32 22.10
C GLU A 793 41.85 23.15 23.60
N PRO A 794 42.80 22.68 24.42
CA PRO A 794 42.56 22.46 25.84
C PRO A 794 42.28 23.79 26.56
N ASN A 795 41.50 23.69 27.65
CA ASN A 795 41.26 24.84 28.51
C ASN A 795 42.59 25.44 29.01
N PRO A 796 42.73 26.78 28.97
CA PRO A 796 43.97 27.45 29.33
C PRO A 796 44.29 27.24 30.81
N THR A 797 45.54 26.93 31.13
CA THR A 797 46.01 26.86 32.52
C THR A 797 45.94 28.24 33.19
N LEU A 798 45.98 28.28 34.53
CA LEU A 798 46.01 29.53 35.31
C LEU A 798 47.11 30.48 34.83
N LEU A 799 48.29 29.95 34.51
CA LEU A 799 49.43 30.71 33.99
C LEU A 799 49.16 31.23 32.56
N GLN A 800 48.60 30.40 31.67
CA GLN A 800 48.25 30.80 30.30
C GLN A 800 47.15 31.85 30.26
N ALA A 801 46.20 31.80 31.19
CA ALA A 801 45.14 32.78 31.33
C ALA A 801 45.66 34.18 31.71
N VAL A 802 46.81 34.26 32.39
CA VAL A 802 47.46 35.51 32.77
C VAL A 802 48.36 36.04 31.63
N ILE A 803 49.11 35.16 30.96
CA ILE A 803 50.08 35.56 29.91
C ILE A 803 49.38 35.86 28.57
N GLN A 804 48.29 35.17 28.24
CA GLN A 804 47.55 35.32 26.97
C GLN A 804 46.04 35.43 27.23
N PRO A 805 45.56 36.52 27.85
CA PRO A 805 44.18 36.63 28.33
C PRO A 805 43.14 36.54 27.19
N HIS A 806 43.42 37.12 26.02
CA HIS A 806 42.52 37.06 24.86
C HIS A 806 42.38 35.63 24.31
N THR A 807 43.49 34.90 24.15
CA THR A 807 43.49 33.51 23.68
C THR A 807 42.80 32.59 24.69
N ALA A 808 43.05 32.82 25.98
CA ALA A 808 42.43 32.08 27.06
C ALA A 808 40.91 32.32 27.13
N PHE A 809 40.46 33.56 26.93
CA PHE A 809 39.04 33.89 26.86
C PHE A 809 38.35 33.20 25.68
N ARG A 810 38.93 33.28 24.47
CA ARG A 810 38.43 32.56 23.29
C ARG A 810 38.27 31.07 23.55
N ARG A 811 39.32 30.43 24.09
CA ARG A 811 39.30 28.97 24.37
C ARG A 811 38.19 28.56 25.33
N ARG A 812 37.98 29.33 26.42
CA ARG A 812 36.88 29.07 27.36
C ARG A 812 35.52 29.27 26.71
N ASN A 813 35.34 30.34 25.95
CA ASN A 813 34.11 30.63 25.22
C ASN A 813 33.79 29.53 24.20
N ALA A 814 34.79 29.04 23.46
CA ALA A 814 34.64 27.91 22.56
C ALA A 814 34.18 26.65 23.30
N ALA A 815 34.83 26.30 24.42
CA ALA A 815 34.45 25.15 25.23
C ALA A 815 33.01 25.26 25.77
N GLU A 816 32.59 26.44 26.21
CA GLU A 816 31.23 26.70 26.69
C GLU A 816 30.20 26.54 25.56
N LYS A 817 30.41 27.21 24.42
CA LYS A 817 29.56 27.08 23.22
C LYS A 817 29.41 25.63 22.75
N ARG A 818 30.51 24.87 22.72
CA ARG A 818 30.52 23.45 22.31
C ARG A 818 29.76 22.57 23.31
N ASN A 819 29.80 22.89 24.61
CA ASN A 819 29.04 22.19 25.64
C ASN A 819 27.54 22.54 25.63
N GLU A 820 27.17 23.76 25.20
CA GLU A 820 25.78 24.20 25.02
C GLU A 820 25.17 23.72 23.70
N ALA A 821 25.99 23.51 22.67
CA ALA A 821 25.55 23.00 21.38
C ALA A 821 24.88 21.63 21.54
N ARG A 822 23.60 21.56 21.17
CA ARG A 822 22.80 20.34 21.17
C ARG A 822 22.15 20.15 19.81
N ILE A 823 22.65 19.16 19.09
CA ILE A 823 22.49 19.00 17.64
C ILE A 823 21.58 17.80 17.37
N GLY A 824 20.42 18.06 16.75
CA GLY A 824 19.52 17.03 16.26
C GLY A 824 19.91 16.58 14.85
N ILE A 825 20.05 15.28 14.61
CA ILE A 825 20.37 14.73 13.28
C ILE A 825 19.27 13.74 12.88
N PRO A 826 18.61 13.89 11.72
CA PRO A 826 17.57 12.96 11.29
C PRO A 826 18.21 11.63 10.87
N ARG A 827 17.69 10.52 11.41
CA ARG A 827 18.12 9.15 11.10
C ARG A 827 17.57 8.68 9.75
N VAL A 828 18.07 9.24 8.65
CA VAL A 828 17.54 8.99 7.30
C VAL A 828 18.64 8.96 6.24
N LEU A 829 18.34 8.34 5.09
CA LEU A 829 19.15 8.45 3.87
C LEU A 829 20.63 8.05 4.09
N ASN A 830 21.58 8.87 3.62
CA ASN A 830 23.02 8.65 3.74
C ASN A 830 23.53 8.69 5.19
N MET A 831 22.71 9.07 6.19
CA MET A 831 23.14 8.97 7.59
C MET A 831 23.38 7.50 8.01
N TYR A 832 22.70 6.54 7.35
CA TYR A 832 22.97 5.11 7.50
C TYR A 832 24.26 4.62 6.84
N ALA A 833 25.07 5.52 6.28
CA ALA A 833 26.46 5.25 5.88
C ALA A 833 27.45 6.20 6.56
N CYS A 834 27.08 7.48 6.74
CA CYS A 834 28.02 8.54 7.13
C CYS A 834 27.88 9.01 8.58
N ALA A 835 26.95 8.50 9.39
CA ALA A 835 26.81 8.94 10.78
C ALA A 835 28.09 8.85 11.64
N PRO A 836 28.98 7.84 11.51
CA PRO A 836 30.19 7.75 12.31
C PRO A 836 31.14 8.93 12.03
N PHE A 837 31.16 9.42 10.79
CA PHE A 837 31.92 10.61 10.41
C PHE A 837 31.46 11.84 11.18
N PHE A 838 30.16 12.12 11.19
CA PHE A 838 29.63 13.31 11.89
C PHE A 838 29.75 13.19 13.40
N LEU A 839 29.53 12.00 13.94
CA LEU A 839 29.74 11.74 15.37
C LEU A 839 31.21 11.96 15.76
N GLY A 840 32.14 11.44 14.97
CA GLY A 840 33.57 11.66 15.16
C GLY A 840 33.95 13.14 15.06
N TYR A 841 33.47 13.84 14.01
CA TYR A 841 33.72 15.26 13.79
C TYR A 841 33.29 16.12 14.98
N PHE A 842 32.02 16.06 15.40
CA PHE A 842 31.52 16.90 16.49
C PHE A 842 32.14 16.53 17.85
N THR A 843 32.40 15.24 18.08
CA THR A 843 33.02 14.80 19.34
C THR A 843 34.47 15.22 19.45
N ALA A 844 35.24 15.09 18.36
CA ALA A 844 36.63 15.54 18.30
C ALA A 844 36.72 17.06 18.56
N LEU A 845 35.71 17.83 18.13
CA LEU A 845 35.60 19.26 18.42
C LEU A 845 35.23 19.58 19.87
N GLY A 846 34.87 18.60 20.69
CA GLY A 846 34.51 18.78 22.10
C GLY A 846 33.01 18.96 22.36
N VAL A 847 32.13 18.71 21.36
CA VAL A 847 30.69 18.63 21.60
C VAL A 847 30.40 17.34 22.39
N PRO A 848 29.74 17.42 23.56
CA PRO A 848 29.45 16.22 24.35
C PRO A 848 28.62 15.20 23.56
N PRO A 849 28.97 13.90 23.54
CA PRO A 849 28.19 12.87 22.82
C PRO A 849 26.70 12.87 23.15
N ARG A 850 26.34 13.09 24.43
CA ARG A 850 24.95 13.21 24.91
C ARG A 850 24.15 14.35 24.27
N ASN A 851 24.83 15.30 23.64
CA ASN A 851 24.23 16.45 22.97
C ASN A 851 24.03 16.21 21.46
N ILE A 852 24.50 15.09 20.90
CA ILE A 852 24.21 14.69 19.53
C ILE A 852 23.01 13.74 19.59
N VAL A 853 21.89 14.14 19.00
CA VAL A 853 20.59 13.48 19.21
C VAL A 853 20.00 13.05 17.88
N PHE A 854 19.82 11.75 17.71
CA PHE A 854 19.13 11.22 16.52
C PHE A 854 17.61 11.16 16.71
N SER A 855 16.88 11.30 15.59
CA SER A 855 15.46 10.91 15.54
C SER A 855 15.30 9.42 15.84
N ALA A 856 14.07 8.96 16.11
CA ALA A 856 13.77 7.54 16.22
C ALA A 856 13.99 6.79 14.88
N TYR A 857 13.97 5.46 14.92
CA TYR A 857 13.84 4.61 13.73
C TYR A 857 12.49 4.87 13.05
N THR A 858 12.40 4.62 11.75
CA THR A 858 11.15 4.76 11.03
C THR A 858 10.15 3.71 11.53
N ASP A 859 8.96 4.16 11.92
CA ASP A 859 7.79 3.32 12.14
C ASP A 859 6.53 4.02 11.59
N ASN A 860 5.41 3.30 11.58
CA ASN A 860 4.15 3.82 11.04
C ASN A 860 3.68 5.08 11.80
N ASP A 861 3.94 5.17 13.10
CA ASP A 861 3.48 6.29 13.92
C ASP A 861 4.31 7.55 13.64
N LEU A 862 5.64 7.41 13.56
CA LEU A 862 6.54 8.47 13.15
C LEU A 862 6.17 9.00 11.76
N TYR A 863 5.94 8.10 10.80
CA TYR A 863 5.53 8.48 9.45
C TYR A 863 4.21 9.26 9.46
N ARG A 864 3.16 8.72 10.10
CA ARG A 864 1.83 9.36 10.17
C ARG A 864 1.87 10.74 10.83
N GLN A 865 2.63 10.90 11.92
CA GLN A 865 2.75 12.20 12.60
C GLN A 865 3.42 13.24 11.71
N GLY A 866 4.46 12.85 10.96
CA GLY A 866 5.16 13.74 10.04
C GLY A 866 4.42 14.08 8.75
N ALA A 867 3.70 13.10 8.19
CA ALA A 867 3.04 13.21 6.87
C ALA A 867 1.94 14.29 6.81
N LYS A 868 1.50 14.81 7.96
CA LYS A 868 0.53 15.92 8.05
C LYS A 868 1.10 17.28 7.60
N ARG A 869 2.42 17.40 7.44
CA ARG A 869 3.09 18.66 7.05
C ARG A 869 3.40 18.78 5.56
N GLY A 870 3.21 17.72 4.77
CA GLY A 870 3.42 17.71 3.33
C GLY A 870 4.02 16.40 2.84
N SER A 871 4.35 16.34 1.54
CA SER A 871 4.95 15.17 0.88
C SER A 871 6.16 15.59 0.03
N ILE A 872 7.14 14.68 -0.10
CA ILE A 872 8.29 14.78 -1.01
C ILE A 872 8.18 13.65 -2.04
N ASP A 873 7.68 13.92 -3.25
CA ASP A 873 7.23 12.87 -4.17
C ASP A 873 8.25 12.16 -5.12
N PRO A 874 9.58 12.40 -5.09
CA PRO A 874 10.52 11.63 -5.93
C PRO A 874 10.68 10.15 -5.57
N CYS A 875 10.87 9.79 -4.29
CA CYS A 875 11.02 8.40 -3.85
C CYS A 875 10.64 8.22 -2.37
N PHE A 876 10.29 6.99 -1.95
CA PHE A 876 9.83 6.72 -0.58
C PHE A 876 10.87 7.12 0.50
N PRO A 877 12.16 6.77 0.42
CA PRO A 877 13.15 7.15 1.42
C PRO A 877 13.28 8.66 1.61
N SER A 878 13.11 9.45 0.54
CA SER A 878 13.19 10.92 0.59
C SER A 878 12.03 11.54 1.38
N LYS A 879 10.82 10.96 1.28
CA LYS A 879 9.63 11.38 2.06
C LYS A 879 9.87 11.35 3.56
N LEU A 880 10.72 10.45 4.04
CA LEU A 880 11.01 10.26 5.46
C LEU A 880 11.77 11.45 6.07
N GLY A 881 12.32 12.36 5.26
CA GLY A 881 12.94 13.60 5.78
C GLY A 881 12.00 14.41 6.68
N ILE A 882 10.75 14.64 6.25
CA ILE A 882 9.75 15.42 7.01
C ILE A 882 9.39 14.74 8.34
N PRO A 883 8.99 13.45 8.38
CA PRO A 883 8.74 12.73 9.64
C PRO A 883 9.91 12.71 10.63
N HIS A 884 11.14 12.56 10.16
CA HIS A 884 12.29 12.53 11.06
C HIS A 884 12.61 13.90 11.66
N VAL A 885 12.46 14.98 10.89
CA VAL A 885 12.58 16.36 11.42
C VAL A 885 11.40 16.69 12.35
N HIS A 886 10.18 16.25 12.01
CA HIS A 886 9.02 16.36 12.91
C HIS A 886 9.30 15.68 14.25
N ASN A 887 9.84 14.45 14.23
CA ASN A 887 10.24 13.74 15.45
C ASN A 887 11.29 14.51 16.28
N LEU A 888 12.28 15.13 15.63
CA LEU A 888 13.28 15.96 16.32
C LEU A 888 12.64 17.16 17.02
N ILE A 889 11.74 17.88 16.36
CA ILE A 889 11.09 19.08 16.92
C ILE A 889 10.05 18.69 17.99
N PHE A 890 9.11 17.82 17.64
CA PHE A 890 7.94 17.58 18.48
C PHE A 890 8.15 16.50 19.55
N SER A 891 9.16 15.64 19.41
CA SER A 891 9.49 14.63 20.42
C SER A 891 10.81 14.90 21.14
N LYS A 892 11.91 15.16 20.44
CA LYS A 892 13.23 15.29 21.07
C LYS A 892 13.45 16.68 21.68
N HIS A 893 13.12 17.74 20.96
CA HIS A 893 13.29 19.14 21.41
C HIS A 893 12.36 19.46 22.59
N LYS A 894 11.10 18.98 22.57
CA LYS A 894 10.19 19.14 23.72
C LYS A 894 10.70 18.53 25.04
N ARG A 895 11.45 17.43 24.97
CA ARG A 895 12.02 16.78 26.18
C ARG A 895 13.23 17.53 26.72
N ARG A 896 14.09 18.03 25.83
CA ARG A 896 15.23 18.89 26.11
C ARG A 896 15.50 19.68 24.84
N ALA A 897 15.65 20.99 24.95
CA ALA A 897 15.81 21.86 23.79
C ALA A 897 17.01 21.43 22.92
N LEU A 898 16.80 21.41 21.61
CA LEU A 898 17.85 21.35 20.60
C LEU A 898 18.22 22.79 20.25
N THR A 899 19.51 23.10 20.08
CA THR A 899 19.94 24.40 19.56
C THR A 899 20.07 24.37 18.04
N HIS A 900 20.36 23.21 17.47
CA HIS A 900 20.53 23.03 16.03
C HIS A 900 19.82 21.76 15.56
N ILE A 901 19.31 21.77 14.33
CA ILE A 901 19.03 20.55 13.58
C ILE A 901 19.98 20.54 12.38
N PHE A 902 20.79 19.50 12.27
CA PHE A 902 21.77 19.33 11.21
C PHE A 902 21.33 18.21 10.27
N PHE A 903 20.91 18.60 9.06
CA PHE A 903 20.52 17.69 7.98
C PHE A 903 21.33 18.03 6.71
N PRO A 904 22.56 17.52 6.58
CA PRO A 904 23.46 17.94 5.51
C PRO A 904 23.07 17.40 4.14
N MET A 905 23.39 18.18 3.10
CA MET A 905 23.29 17.83 1.70
C MET A 905 24.61 17.18 1.24
N ILE A 906 24.75 15.87 1.46
CA ILE A 906 25.98 15.12 1.09
C ILE A 906 25.99 14.88 -0.41
N HIS A 907 26.86 15.58 -1.12
CA HIS A 907 27.03 15.52 -2.56
C HIS A 907 27.91 14.36 -3.02
N SER A 908 29.08 14.21 -2.39
CA SER A 908 30.05 13.16 -2.71
C SER A 908 30.36 12.35 -1.46
N LEU A 909 30.60 11.05 -1.64
CA LEU A 909 30.84 10.07 -0.59
C LEU A 909 32.31 9.60 -0.63
N PRO A 910 32.86 9.04 0.46
CA PRO A 910 34.19 8.43 0.41
C PRO A 910 34.22 7.27 -0.61
N GLN A 911 35.21 7.27 -1.50
CA GLN A 911 35.42 6.19 -2.48
C GLN A 911 35.91 4.92 -1.79
N GLY A 912 35.34 3.78 -2.16
CA GLY A 912 35.74 2.47 -1.64
C GLY A 912 36.17 1.45 -2.71
N LEU A 913 36.13 1.82 -4.00
CA LEU A 913 36.42 0.95 -5.13
C LEU A 913 37.51 1.56 -6.02
N ASP A 914 38.19 0.71 -6.79
CA ASP A 914 39.28 1.13 -7.66
C ASP A 914 38.75 1.57 -9.04
N ASN A 915 39.41 2.58 -9.64
CA ASN A 915 39.15 3.07 -10.99
C ASN A 915 37.71 3.55 -11.26
N THR A 916 37.01 4.04 -10.23
CA THR A 916 35.68 4.63 -10.38
C THR A 916 35.73 6.04 -10.98
N MET A 917 34.78 6.40 -11.84
CA MET A 917 34.70 7.73 -12.46
C MET A 917 34.37 8.85 -11.45
N ASP A 918 33.46 8.61 -10.50
CA ASP A 918 33.11 9.56 -9.44
C ASP A 918 32.39 8.84 -8.26
N SER A 919 32.16 9.55 -7.15
CA SER A 919 31.60 9.02 -5.88
C SER A 919 30.33 9.74 -5.44
N MET A 920 29.50 10.13 -6.41
CA MET A 920 28.37 11.02 -6.17
C MET A 920 27.21 10.30 -5.48
N ALA A 921 26.61 10.99 -4.52
CA ALA A 921 25.34 10.59 -3.93
C ALA A 921 24.17 10.83 -4.91
N CYS A 922 23.02 10.22 -4.62
CA CYS A 922 21.81 10.45 -5.40
C CYS A 922 21.34 11.91 -5.26
N PRO A 923 21.12 12.67 -6.36
CA PRO A 923 20.69 14.06 -6.29
C PRO A 923 19.37 14.27 -5.52
N THR A 924 18.46 13.31 -5.60
CA THR A 924 17.21 13.31 -4.82
C THR A 924 17.51 13.23 -3.31
N VAL A 925 18.43 12.36 -2.91
CA VAL A 925 18.86 12.22 -1.52
C VAL A 925 19.50 13.53 -1.03
N VAL A 926 20.33 14.16 -1.87
CA VAL A 926 20.97 15.45 -1.56
C VAL A 926 19.92 16.55 -1.34
N ALA A 927 18.98 16.72 -2.28
CA ALA A 927 17.95 17.76 -2.22
C ALA A 927 16.86 17.53 -1.15
N SER A 928 16.83 16.36 -0.51
CA SER A 928 15.82 16.01 0.49
C SER A 928 15.90 16.92 1.73
N ALA A 929 17.09 17.40 2.10
CA ALA A 929 17.25 18.32 3.22
C ALA A 929 16.57 19.68 2.94
N GLU A 930 16.70 20.21 1.72
CA GLU A 930 16.07 21.46 1.29
C GLU A 930 14.55 21.33 1.25
N SER A 931 14.06 20.25 0.63
CA SER A 931 12.63 19.97 0.53
C SER A 931 11.98 19.80 1.92
N THR A 932 12.71 19.15 2.84
CA THR A 932 12.28 19.01 4.22
C THR A 932 12.23 20.37 4.92
N HIS A 933 13.29 21.18 4.80
CA HIS A 933 13.32 22.52 5.39
C HIS A 933 12.13 23.38 4.92
N ALA A 934 11.87 23.40 3.61
CA ALA A 934 10.75 24.13 3.01
C ALA A 934 9.38 23.77 3.62
N ALA A 935 9.17 22.50 4.00
CA ALA A 935 7.93 22.04 4.61
C ALA A 935 7.65 22.65 6.00
N PHE A 936 8.69 23.09 6.71
CA PHE A 936 8.58 23.67 8.06
C PHE A 936 8.61 25.19 8.10
N VAL A 937 8.87 25.86 6.97
CA VAL A 937 8.93 27.34 6.88
C VAL A 937 7.79 27.95 6.04
N ARG A 938 6.88 27.13 5.51
CA ARG A 938 5.85 27.55 4.54
C ARG A 938 4.72 28.41 5.15
N GLU A 939 4.29 28.11 6.37
CA GLU A 939 3.19 28.83 7.05
C GLU A 939 3.68 29.64 8.27
N GLY A 940 4.99 29.88 8.35
CA GLY A 940 5.71 30.40 9.51
C GLY A 940 7.03 29.65 9.66
N ASP A 941 8.08 30.32 10.14
CA ASP A 941 9.38 29.68 10.36
C ASP A 941 9.38 28.96 11.72
N LEU A 942 8.97 27.69 11.71
CA LEU A 942 8.90 26.89 12.94
C LEU A 942 10.27 26.71 13.58
N PHE A 943 11.35 26.71 12.81
CA PHE A 943 12.69 26.59 13.39
C PHE A 943 13.03 27.82 14.20
N GLN A 944 12.76 29.01 13.65
CA GLN A 944 12.93 30.27 14.36
C GLN A 944 12.04 30.36 15.61
N GLU A 945 10.77 29.98 15.49
CA GLU A 945 9.81 29.96 16.61
C GLU A 945 10.25 29.05 17.76
N GLN A 946 10.90 27.93 17.45
CA GLN A 946 11.42 26.97 18.43
C GLN A 946 12.87 27.28 18.86
N GLY A 947 13.48 28.38 18.39
CA GLY A 947 14.86 28.73 18.69
C GLY A 947 15.88 27.70 18.18
N ILE A 948 15.59 27.04 17.06
CA ILE A 948 16.42 26.02 16.42
C ILE A 948 17.09 26.61 15.18
N ASN A 949 18.40 26.48 15.08
CA ASN A 949 19.12 26.76 13.84
C ASN A 949 19.12 25.51 12.94
N PHE A 950 18.41 25.57 11.81
CA PHE A 950 18.41 24.48 10.83
C PHE A 950 19.62 24.60 9.88
N LYS A 951 20.49 23.60 9.89
CA LYS A 951 21.76 23.55 9.14
C LYS A 951 21.69 22.47 8.06
N LYS A 952 21.91 22.88 6.81
CA LYS A 952 21.83 22.04 5.60
C LYS A 952 23.09 22.15 4.75
N THR A 953 24.25 22.03 5.40
CA THR A 953 25.56 22.20 4.76
C THR A 953 25.69 21.31 3.53
N PHE A 954 26.13 21.89 2.42
CA PHE A 954 26.49 21.14 1.21
C PHE A 954 27.90 20.56 1.36
N LEU A 955 28.03 19.24 1.29
CA LEU A 955 29.26 18.55 1.69
C LEU A 955 29.82 17.65 0.59
N ASN A 956 31.11 17.76 0.34
CA ASN A 956 31.90 16.80 -0.41
C ASN A 956 32.76 15.98 0.56
N LEU A 957 32.37 14.74 0.87
CA LEU A 957 33.14 13.87 1.78
C LEU A 957 34.32 13.17 1.08
N HIS A 958 34.38 13.21 -0.25
CA HIS A 958 35.48 12.64 -1.02
C HIS A 958 36.75 13.50 -0.94
N ASP A 959 36.59 14.83 -0.89
CA ASP A 959 37.68 15.80 -0.70
C ASP A 959 37.71 16.30 0.76
N PRO A 960 38.62 15.79 1.62
CA PRO A 960 38.66 16.16 3.04
C PRO A 960 38.96 17.64 3.27
N MET A 961 39.73 18.28 2.38
CA MET A 961 40.07 19.70 2.51
C MET A 961 38.85 20.58 2.22
N LEU A 962 38.12 20.27 1.15
CA LEU A 962 36.87 20.96 0.82
C LEU A 962 35.80 20.70 1.88
N CYS A 963 35.67 19.46 2.36
CA CYS A 963 34.77 19.08 3.46
C CYS A 963 35.03 19.93 4.71
N ALA A 964 36.30 20.00 5.14
CA ALA A 964 36.71 20.76 6.31
C ALA A 964 36.39 22.25 6.16
N ARG A 965 36.55 22.80 4.95
CA ARG A 965 36.21 24.18 4.65
C ARG A 965 34.70 24.43 4.69
N GLN A 966 33.90 23.57 4.09
CA GLN A 966 32.44 23.67 4.06
C GLN A 966 31.84 23.58 5.47
N LEU A 967 32.30 22.63 6.28
CA LEU A 967 31.89 22.52 7.68
C LEU A 967 32.36 23.72 8.51
N TYR A 968 33.59 24.22 8.27
CA TYR A 968 34.09 25.41 8.93
C TYR A 968 33.22 26.64 8.63
N ASP A 969 32.92 26.89 7.36
CA ASP A 969 32.16 28.08 6.96
C ASP A 969 30.76 28.09 7.58
N ASP A 970 30.15 26.92 7.80
CA ASP A 970 28.82 26.78 8.39
C ASP A 970 28.82 26.73 9.94
N TRP A 971 29.87 26.24 10.60
CA TRP A 971 29.90 26.05 12.07
C TRP A 971 30.81 27.00 12.84
N ARG A 972 31.63 27.82 12.16
CA ARG A 972 32.67 28.64 12.81
C ARG A 972 32.18 29.57 13.90
N ASN A 973 30.99 30.15 13.77
CA ASN A 973 30.51 31.14 14.73
C ASN A 973 29.86 30.47 15.95
N GLU A 974 29.15 29.37 15.69
CA GLU A 974 28.36 28.59 16.63
C GLU A 974 29.24 27.73 17.54
N LEU A 975 30.36 27.19 17.01
CA LEU A 975 31.31 26.37 17.77
C LEU A 975 32.63 27.10 18.12
N ASP A 976 32.80 28.35 17.70
CA ASP A 976 34.05 29.12 17.80
C ASP A 976 35.23 28.28 17.29
N LEU A 977 35.12 27.90 16.00
CA LEU A 977 35.99 26.93 15.34
C LEU A 977 37.10 27.64 14.57
N THR A 978 38.32 27.09 14.61
CA THR A 978 39.38 27.44 13.66
C THR A 978 39.39 26.49 12.46
N LEU A 979 39.86 26.94 11.29
CA LEU A 979 39.96 26.08 10.10
C LEU A 979 40.82 24.83 10.36
N ARG A 980 41.88 24.98 11.18
CA ARG A 980 42.74 23.86 11.59
C ARG A 980 42.01 22.82 12.43
N GLU A 981 41.21 23.25 13.42
CA GLU A 981 40.38 22.33 14.19
C GLU A 981 39.37 21.60 13.30
N SER A 982 38.75 22.31 12.35
CA SER A 982 37.84 21.67 11.38
C SER A 982 38.53 20.58 10.58
N TYR A 983 39.74 20.85 10.07
CA TYR A 983 40.52 19.88 9.31
C TYR A 983 40.86 18.63 10.12
N LEU A 984 41.40 18.81 11.33
CA LEU A 984 41.72 17.68 12.22
C LEU A 984 40.46 16.90 12.64
N ALA A 985 39.33 17.58 12.85
CA ALA A 985 38.07 16.92 13.15
C ALA A 985 37.52 16.12 11.96
N VAL A 986 37.73 16.57 10.72
CA VAL A 986 37.40 15.79 9.52
C VAL A 986 38.26 14.52 9.45
N GLU A 987 39.56 14.59 9.74
CA GLU A 987 40.42 13.41 9.82
C GLU A 987 39.91 12.41 10.86
N GLN A 988 39.56 12.88 12.07
CA GLN A 988 38.97 12.04 13.11
C GLN A 988 37.62 11.43 12.69
N GLY A 989 36.78 12.20 11.99
CA GLY A 989 35.53 11.71 11.43
C GLY A 989 35.74 10.60 10.39
N LEU A 990 36.66 10.78 9.44
CA LEU A 990 36.95 9.78 8.41
C LEU A 990 37.55 8.51 9.03
N GLN A 991 38.42 8.65 10.03
CA GLN A 991 38.97 7.52 10.78
C GLN A 991 37.87 6.77 11.54
N ALA A 992 36.93 7.47 12.19
CA ALA A 992 35.80 6.87 12.86
C ALA A 992 34.91 6.06 11.89
N LEU A 993 34.69 6.57 10.68
CA LEU A 993 33.97 5.88 9.62
C LEU A 993 34.69 4.60 9.17
N ALA A 994 36.00 4.69 8.87
CA ALA A 994 36.80 3.55 8.46
C ALA A 994 36.86 2.45 9.54
N ASN A 995 37.08 2.83 10.80
CA ASN A 995 37.11 1.91 11.92
C ASN A 995 35.77 1.20 12.14
N HIS A 996 34.66 1.89 11.90
CA HIS A 996 33.33 1.28 11.97
C HIS A 996 33.15 0.21 10.88
N GLN A 997 33.47 0.54 9.63
CA GLN A 997 33.34 -0.36 8.50
C GLN A 997 34.24 -1.61 8.68
N TYR A 998 35.50 -1.42 9.09
CA TYR A 998 36.45 -2.49 9.34
C TYR A 998 35.97 -3.48 10.43
N ARG A 999 35.37 -2.99 11.52
CA ARG A 999 34.84 -3.86 12.59
C ARG A 999 33.72 -4.77 12.09
N LEU A 1000 32.82 -4.26 11.25
CA LEU A 1000 31.76 -5.08 10.68
C LEU A 1000 32.33 -6.08 9.68
N GLN A 1001 33.29 -5.66 8.87
CA GLN A 1001 33.96 -6.51 7.89
C GLN A 1001 34.61 -7.75 8.53
N VAL A 1002 35.35 -7.57 9.63
CA VAL A 1002 35.95 -8.68 10.39
C VAL A 1002 34.89 -9.65 10.92
N GLN A 1003 33.71 -9.16 11.33
CA GLN A 1003 32.64 -10.03 11.78
C GLN A 1003 31.99 -10.80 10.64
N GLN A 1004 31.77 -10.16 9.48
CA GLN A 1004 31.23 -10.82 8.30
C GLN A 1004 32.19 -11.90 7.79
N ARG A 1005 33.51 -11.63 7.79
CA ARG A 1005 34.52 -12.63 7.42
C ARG A 1005 34.41 -13.90 8.27
N LYS A 1006 34.31 -13.75 9.60
CA LYS A 1006 34.14 -14.89 10.51
C LYS A 1006 32.87 -15.68 10.25
N ALA A 1007 31.76 -15.00 9.95
CA ALA A 1007 30.50 -15.68 9.61
C ALA A 1007 30.60 -16.41 8.28
N LEU A 1008 31.29 -15.84 7.30
CA LEU A 1008 31.52 -16.46 5.99
C LEU A 1008 32.35 -17.74 6.13
N ASP A 1009 33.47 -17.70 6.87
CA ASP A 1009 34.31 -18.87 7.14
C ASP A 1009 33.54 -20.01 7.85
N MET A 1010 32.56 -19.66 8.70
CA MET A 1010 31.69 -20.63 9.38
C MET A 1010 30.69 -21.28 8.41
N LEU A 1011 30.13 -20.52 7.47
CA LEU A 1011 29.21 -21.04 6.46
C LEU A 1011 29.89 -22.03 5.52
N GLU A 1012 31.12 -21.74 5.10
CA GLU A 1012 31.94 -22.66 4.30
C GLU A 1012 32.16 -23.99 5.03
N ARG A 1013 32.49 -23.95 6.33
CA ARG A 1013 32.71 -25.16 7.14
C ARG A 1013 31.44 -25.98 7.38
N GLU A 1014 30.29 -25.32 7.50
CA GLU A 1014 29.01 -25.98 7.79
C GLU A 1014 28.26 -26.46 6.53
N GLY A 1015 28.72 -26.12 5.32
CA GLY A 1015 27.98 -26.40 4.08
C GLY A 1015 26.60 -25.76 4.08
N ARG A 1016 26.53 -24.50 4.54
CA ARG A 1016 25.31 -23.69 4.66
C ARG A 1016 25.42 -22.43 3.82
N VAL A 1017 24.28 -21.79 3.56
CA VAL A 1017 24.26 -20.53 2.82
C VAL A 1017 23.97 -19.31 3.69
N GLY A 1018 24.55 -18.18 3.31
CA GLY A 1018 24.26 -16.84 3.82
C GLY A 1018 23.68 -15.95 2.73
N ILE A 1019 22.94 -14.92 3.12
CA ILE A 1019 22.27 -14.00 2.20
C ILE A 1019 23.06 -12.70 2.13
N GLY A 1020 23.64 -12.40 0.98
CA GLY A 1020 24.19 -11.10 0.65
C GLY A 1020 23.11 -10.13 0.17
N VAL A 1021 22.92 -9.02 0.87
CA VAL A 1021 21.88 -8.05 0.56
C VAL A 1021 22.43 -6.92 -0.30
N LEU A 1022 21.86 -6.77 -1.50
CA LEU A 1022 22.16 -5.70 -2.44
C LEU A 1022 21.15 -4.57 -2.26
N GLY A 1023 21.52 -3.50 -1.57
CA GLY A 1023 20.61 -2.40 -1.25
C GLY A 1023 21.35 -1.11 -0.94
N ARG A 1024 20.62 0.01 -0.94
CA ARG A 1024 21.17 1.31 -0.54
C ARG A 1024 21.24 1.46 0.99
N PRO A 1025 22.10 2.33 1.55
CA PRO A 1025 22.28 2.43 3.00
C PRO A 1025 21.01 2.69 3.80
N TYR A 1026 20.05 3.43 3.22
CA TYR A 1026 18.78 3.68 3.89
C TYR A 1026 17.94 2.42 4.14
N HIS A 1027 18.18 1.30 3.44
CA HIS A 1027 17.52 0.02 3.76
C HIS A 1027 18.02 -0.59 5.08
N ASN A 1028 19.03 0.00 5.72
CA ASN A 1028 19.37 -0.32 7.10
C ASN A 1028 18.28 0.15 8.08
N ASP A 1029 17.39 1.06 7.66
CA ASP A 1029 16.22 1.41 8.46
C ASP A 1029 15.20 0.25 8.48
N PRO A 1030 14.83 -0.29 9.65
CA PRO A 1030 13.82 -1.35 9.75
C PRO A 1030 12.45 -0.93 9.21
N GLY A 1031 12.13 0.36 9.21
CA GLY A 1031 10.89 0.86 8.61
C GLY A 1031 10.92 0.89 7.08
N ILE A 1032 12.10 0.87 6.44
CA ILE A 1032 12.23 0.87 4.97
C ILE A 1032 12.41 -0.54 4.42
N ASN A 1033 13.17 -1.42 5.10
CA ASN A 1033 13.33 -2.81 4.66
C ASN A 1033 12.14 -3.72 5.01
N HIS A 1034 11.11 -3.18 5.66
CA HIS A 1034 9.85 -3.85 6.00
C HIS A 1034 10.00 -5.13 6.85
N GLY A 1035 11.14 -5.31 7.52
CA GLY A 1035 11.46 -6.52 8.29
C GLY A 1035 11.75 -7.74 7.42
N ILE A 1036 11.92 -7.59 6.10
CA ILE A 1036 12.24 -8.70 5.17
C ILE A 1036 13.48 -9.46 5.64
N LEU A 1037 14.49 -8.71 6.08
CA LEU A 1037 15.76 -9.27 6.54
C LEU A 1037 15.60 -10.05 7.86
N ASP A 1038 14.72 -9.61 8.74
CA ASP A 1038 14.44 -10.29 10.00
C ASP A 1038 13.70 -11.61 9.77
N GLU A 1039 12.78 -11.66 8.80
CA GLU A 1039 12.09 -12.89 8.41
C GLU A 1039 13.06 -13.93 7.84
N LEU A 1040 13.97 -13.51 6.96
CA LEU A 1040 15.01 -14.39 6.40
C LEU A 1040 15.99 -14.85 7.50
N GLN A 1041 16.34 -13.96 8.43
CA GLN A 1041 17.15 -14.31 9.59
C GLN A 1041 16.47 -15.39 10.44
N ARG A 1042 15.18 -15.25 10.73
CA ARG A 1042 14.40 -16.22 11.51
C ARG A 1042 14.30 -17.60 10.85
N LYS A 1043 14.44 -17.66 9.53
CA LYS A 1043 14.51 -18.91 8.76
C LYS A 1043 15.88 -19.60 8.81
N GLY A 1044 16.85 -18.97 9.47
CA GLY A 1044 18.14 -19.59 9.77
C GLY A 1044 19.28 -19.13 8.85
N TYR A 1045 19.14 -18.00 8.16
CA TYR A 1045 20.15 -17.47 7.25
C TYR A 1045 20.87 -16.26 7.86
N PRO A 1046 22.21 -16.27 7.96
CA PRO A 1046 22.96 -15.05 8.25
C PRO A 1046 22.78 -14.02 7.12
N ILE A 1047 22.61 -12.74 7.47
CA ILE A 1047 22.38 -11.64 6.52
C ILE A 1047 23.62 -10.75 6.46
N PHE A 1048 24.24 -10.66 5.28
CA PHE A 1048 25.43 -9.88 5.00
C PHE A 1048 25.10 -8.51 4.43
N TRP A 1049 25.74 -7.48 4.98
CA TRP A 1049 25.69 -6.11 4.51
C TRP A 1049 26.75 -5.88 3.43
N GLN A 1050 26.33 -5.41 2.26
CA GLN A 1050 27.20 -5.18 1.10
C GLN A 1050 28.41 -4.28 1.38
N ASP A 1051 28.25 -3.22 2.19
CA ASP A 1051 29.31 -2.23 2.39
C ASP A 1051 30.39 -2.72 3.37
N ALA A 1052 30.18 -3.87 4.01
CA ALA A 1052 31.15 -4.50 4.91
C ALA A 1052 31.56 -5.91 4.43
N LEU A 1053 31.39 -6.23 3.15
CA LEU A 1053 31.87 -7.51 2.61
C LEU A 1053 33.40 -7.63 2.80
N PRO A 1054 33.94 -8.83 3.10
CA PRO A 1054 35.36 -9.00 3.34
C PRO A 1054 36.21 -8.67 2.12
N THR A 1055 37.26 -7.87 2.31
CA THR A 1055 38.24 -7.48 1.27
C THR A 1055 39.64 -7.98 1.62
N ASP A 1056 39.74 -9.04 2.44
CA ASP A 1056 41.01 -9.67 2.79
C ASP A 1056 41.69 -10.22 1.53
N SER A 1057 43.02 -10.06 1.44
CA SER A 1057 43.78 -10.35 0.22
C SER A 1057 43.69 -11.81 -0.21
N ASP A 1058 43.65 -12.76 0.74
CA ASP A 1058 43.51 -14.19 0.46
C ASP A 1058 42.14 -14.53 -0.15
N LEU A 1059 41.08 -13.87 0.32
CA LEU A 1059 39.73 -14.06 -0.22
C LEU A 1059 39.61 -13.48 -1.62
N LEU A 1060 40.08 -12.24 -1.79
CA LEU A 1060 40.03 -11.57 -3.09
C LEU A 1060 40.85 -12.34 -4.13
N GLU A 1061 41.99 -12.88 -3.75
CA GLU A 1061 42.80 -13.74 -4.63
C GLU A 1061 42.04 -15.02 -5.04
N ARG A 1062 41.34 -15.67 -4.10
CA ARG A 1062 40.55 -16.87 -4.40
C ARG A 1062 39.36 -16.57 -5.32
N LEU A 1063 38.68 -15.45 -5.12
CA LEU A 1063 37.46 -15.11 -5.86
C LEU A 1063 37.74 -14.44 -7.21
N PHE A 1064 38.79 -13.62 -7.30
CA PHE A 1064 39.06 -12.74 -8.46
C PHE A 1064 40.43 -12.98 -9.12
N GLY A 1065 41.34 -13.73 -8.49
CA GLY A 1065 42.74 -13.81 -8.92
C GLY A 1065 42.95 -14.41 -10.30
N GLU A 1066 42.10 -15.34 -10.74
CA GLU A 1066 42.17 -15.91 -12.10
C GLU A 1066 41.90 -14.84 -13.16
N GLN A 1067 40.82 -14.08 -13.01
CA GLN A 1067 40.44 -13.01 -13.93
C GLN A 1067 41.47 -11.88 -13.94
N LEU A 1068 42.04 -11.57 -12.78
CA LEU A 1068 43.12 -10.60 -12.65
C LEU A 1068 44.37 -11.05 -13.43
N ARG A 1069 44.77 -12.31 -13.32
CA ARG A 1069 45.90 -12.88 -14.09
C ARG A 1069 45.63 -12.94 -15.60
N ASN A 1070 44.38 -13.18 -15.98
CA ASN A 1070 43.95 -13.20 -17.38
C ASN A 1070 43.81 -11.79 -17.99
N GLY A 1071 43.91 -10.74 -17.17
CA GLY A 1071 43.74 -9.35 -17.61
C GLY A 1071 42.30 -8.97 -17.93
N GLU A 1072 41.31 -9.74 -17.45
CA GLU A 1072 39.88 -9.45 -17.63
C GLU A 1072 39.42 -8.29 -16.76
N ILE A 1073 40.04 -8.12 -15.60
CA ILE A 1073 39.78 -7.03 -14.65
C ILE A 1073 41.11 -6.36 -14.24
N SER A 1074 41.05 -5.06 -13.94
CA SER A 1074 42.21 -4.26 -13.52
C SER A 1074 42.53 -4.38 -12.02
N SER A 1075 41.51 -4.64 -11.19
CA SER A 1075 41.60 -4.85 -9.75
C SER A 1075 40.43 -5.72 -9.26
N PRO A 1076 40.60 -6.52 -8.17
CA PRO A 1076 39.48 -7.18 -7.49
C PRO A 1076 38.41 -6.21 -6.97
N LEU A 1077 38.75 -4.93 -6.78
CA LEU A 1077 37.84 -3.87 -6.35
C LEU A 1077 37.32 -3.00 -7.52
N SER A 1078 37.54 -3.41 -8.77
CA SER A 1078 37.05 -2.71 -9.97
C SER A 1078 35.71 -3.28 -10.45
N ILE A 1079 34.93 -2.41 -11.10
CA ILE A 1079 33.67 -2.73 -11.81
C ILE A 1079 33.67 -2.29 -13.27
N GLU A 1080 34.80 -1.83 -13.82
CA GLU A 1080 34.91 -1.28 -15.19
C GLU A 1080 34.50 -2.29 -16.27
N ASP A 1081 34.62 -3.59 -15.96
CA ASP A 1081 34.23 -4.73 -16.80
C ASP A 1081 32.71 -4.84 -16.98
N VAL A 1082 31.93 -4.47 -15.96
CA VAL A 1082 30.46 -4.58 -15.96
C VAL A 1082 29.75 -3.24 -16.05
N TRP A 1083 30.41 -2.13 -15.68
CA TRP A 1083 29.81 -0.81 -15.67
C TRP A 1083 30.85 0.30 -15.85
N LYS A 1084 30.90 0.87 -17.06
CA LYS A 1084 31.93 1.85 -17.45
C LYS A 1084 31.67 3.29 -17.01
N ASN A 1085 30.40 3.65 -16.79
CA ASN A 1085 29.97 5.03 -16.49
C ASN A 1085 29.51 5.12 -15.03
N ASP A 1086 30.42 4.93 -14.10
CA ASP A 1086 30.14 4.74 -12.69
C ASP A 1086 30.31 6.04 -11.87
N PHE A 1087 29.35 6.95 -12.01
CA PHE A 1087 29.39 8.23 -11.29
C PHE A 1087 28.85 8.16 -9.85
N SER A 1088 28.15 7.08 -9.48
CA SER A 1088 27.40 7.01 -8.22
C SER A 1088 27.95 5.94 -7.29
N GLU A 1089 28.52 6.37 -6.16
CA GLU A 1089 29.17 5.49 -5.17
C GLU A 1089 28.28 4.31 -4.74
N HIS A 1090 27.03 4.57 -4.40
CA HIS A 1090 26.10 3.52 -3.93
C HIS A 1090 25.75 2.51 -5.03
N THR A 1091 25.74 2.96 -6.29
CA THR A 1091 25.54 2.05 -7.43
C THR A 1091 26.80 1.22 -7.65
N SER A 1092 27.98 1.83 -7.60
CA SER A 1092 29.26 1.14 -7.76
C SER A 1092 29.45 0.06 -6.70
N ARG A 1093 29.20 0.36 -5.42
CA ARG A 1093 29.25 -0.62 -4.31
C ARG A 1093 28.29 -1.78 -4.50
N LYS A 1094 27.07 -1.50 -4.96
CA LYS A 1094 26.04 -2.53 -5.20
C LYS A 1094 26.47 -3.49 -6.33
N LEU A 1095 27.05 -2.98 -7.41
CA LEU A 1095 27.57 -3.80 -8.51
C LEU A 1095 28.79 -4.63 -8.09
N TRP A 1096 29.71 -4.04 -7.34
CA TRP A 1096 30.86 -4.78 -6.81
C TRP A 1096 30.41 -5.90 -5.84
N ALA A 1097 29.46 -5.62 -4.95
CA ALA A 1097 28.90 -6.63 -4.07
C ALA A 1097 28.21 -7.77 -4.85
N ALA A 1098 27.55 -7.46 -5.97
CA ALA A 1098 26.99 -8.50 -6.85
C ALA A 1098 28.10 -9.39 -7.43
N LYS A 1099 29.21 -8.80 -7.92
CA LYS A 1099 30.38 -9.56 -8.40
C LYS A 1099 30.97 -10.46 -7.31
N PHE A 1100 31.07 -9.96 -6.08
CA PHE A 1100 31.58 -10.72 -4.95
C PHE A 1100 30.68 -11.91 -4.61
N ILE A 1101 29.37 -11.67 -4.47
CA ILE A 1101 28.39 -12.70 -4.10
C ILE A 1101 28.32 -13.80 -5.17
N SER A 1102 28.32 -13.45 -6.46
CA SER A 1102 28.24 -14.44 -7.54
C SER A 1102 29.44 -15.37 -7.63
N ARG A 1103 30.57 -14.99 -7.03
CA ARG A 1103 31.80 -15.80 -7.01
C ARG A 1103 31.91 -16.70 -5.78
N HIS A 1104 31.04 -16.53 -4.78
CA HIS A 1104 31.15 -17.25 -3.52
C HIS A 1104 30.05 -18.34 -3.39
N PRO A 1105 30.41 -19.63 -3.30
CA PRO A 1105 29.43 -20.73 -3.36
C PRO A 1105 28.42 -20.74 -2.20
N ASN A 1106 28.81 -20.24 -1.02
CA ASN A 1106 27.96 -20.16 0.16
C ASN A 1106 27.17 -18.85 0.29
N LEU A 1107 27.21 -17.94 -0.69
CA LEU A 1107 26.43 -16.71 -0.65
C LEU A 1107 25.36 -16.71 -1.75
N VAL A 1108 24.18 -16.21 -1.40
CA VAL A 1108 23.08 -15.96 -2.34
C VAL A 1108 22.71 -14.49 -2.30
N ALA A 1109 22.15 -13.97 -3.39
CA ALA A 1109 21.85 -12.53 -3.49
C ALA A 1109 20.36 -12.25 -3.24
N VAL A 1110 20.07 -11.30 -2.34
CA VAL A 1110 18.75 -10.68 -2.18
C VAL A 1110 18.87 -9.17 -2.43
N GLU A 1111 18.31 -8.69 -3.52
CA GLU A 1111 18.26 -7.26 -3.84
C GLU A 1111 17.09 -6.57 -3.13
N LEU A 1112 17.31 -5.40 -2.53
CA LEU A 1112 16.27 -4.49 -2.05
C LEU A 1112 16.30 -3.19 -2.87
N SER A 1113 15.14 -2.75 -3.34
CA SER A 1113 14.96 -1.43 -3.95
C SER A 1113 13.66 -0.77 -3.53
N SER A 1114 13.71 0.53 -3.30
CA SER A 1114 12.54 1.35 -2.92
C SER A 1114 11.82 1.92 -4.14
N PHE A 1115 10.53 2.20 -3.98
CA PHE A 1115 9.67 2.75 -5.04
C PHE A 1115 10.24 4.05 -5.62
N LYS A 1116 10.25 4.11 -6.97
CA LYS A 1116 10.82 5.20 -7.78
C LYS A 1116 12.32 5.45 -7.55
N CYS A 1117 13.10 4.42 -7.20
CA CYS A 1117 14.55 4.57 -7.16
C CYS A 1117 15.15 4.68 -8.58
N GLY A 1118 15.32 5.91 -9.06
CA GLY A 1118 15.84 6.17 -10.42
C GLY A 1118 17.27 5.68 -10.69
N HIS A 1119 18.10 5.51 -9.66
CA HIS A 1119 19.48 5.00 -9.82
C HIS A 1119 19.54 3.46 -9.84
N ASP A 1120 18.54 2.75 -9.30
CA ASP A 1120 18.51 1.27 -9.35
C ASP A 1120 17.98 0.78 -10.70
N ALA A 1121 17.00 1.49 -11.29
CA ALA A 1121 16.36 1.10 -12.55
C ALA A 1121 17.34 0.76 -13.69
N PRO A 1122 18.43 1.52 -13.94
CA PRO A 1122 19.38 1.21 -15.01
C PRO A 1122 20.26 -0.02 -14.74
N VAL A 1123 20.43 -0.44 -13.48
CA VAL A 1123 21.38 -1.50 -13.10
C VAL A 1123 20.71 -2.83 -12.76
N TYR A 1124 19.38 -2.92 -12.74
CA TYR A 1124 18.67 -4.16 -12.45
C TYR A 1124 19.10 -5.33 -13.35
N GLY A 1125 19.14 -5.11 -14.67
CA GLY A 1125 19.55 -6.14 -15.62
C GLY A 1125 21.01 -6.55 -15.45
N VAL A 1126 21.88 -5.58 -15.15
CA VAL A 1126 23.32 -5.84 -14.94
C VAL A 1126 23.55 -6.66 -13.67
N VAL A 1127 22.90 -6.32 -12.55
CA VAL A 1127 22.99 -7.11 -11.31
C VAL A 1127 22.48 -8.53 -11.54
N GLU A 1128 21.33 -8.69 -12.19
CA GLU A 1128 20.75 -10.00 -12.50
C GLU A 1128 21.70 -10.84 -13.35
N GLU A 1129 22.28 -10.27 -14.42
CA GLU A 1129 23.23 -10.95 -15.30
C GLU A 1129 24.52 -11.38 -14.58
N ILE A 1130 25.07 -10.51 -13.71
CA ILE A 1130 26.26 -10.81 -12.89
C ILE A 1130 26.01 -12.01 -11.97
N ILE A 1131 24.85 -12.05 -11.30
CA ILE A 1131 24.55 -13.16 -10.37
C ILE A 1131 24.22 -14.43 -11.15
N GLU A 1132 23.34 -14.36 -12.14
CA GLU A 1132 22.83 -15.54 -12.84
C GLU A 1132 23.89 -16.26 -13.68
N SER A 1133 24.87 -15.55 -14.24
CA SER A 1133 25.96 -16.15 -15.01
C SER A 1133 26.79 -17.15 -14.20
N SER A 1134 26.76 -17.06 -12.87
CA SER A 1134 27.41 -17.99 -11.94
C SER A 1134 26.56 -19.19 -11.51
N GLY A 1135 25.25 -19.18 -11.82
CA GLY A 1135 24.28 -20.13 -11.27
C GLY A 1135 23.88 -19.90 -9.81
N THR A 1136 24.37 -18.82 -9.19
CA THR A 1136 24.01 -18.40 -7.83
C THR A 1136 22.53 -17.98 -7.76
N PRO A 1137 21.75 -18.44 -6.76
CA PRO A 1137 20.38 -17.98 -6.57
C PRO A 1137 20.27 -16.46 -6.37
N TYR A 1138 19.33 -15.85 -7.09
CA TYR A 1138 19.05 -14.41 -7.06
C TYR A 1138 17.58 -14.13 -6.79
N PHE A 1139 17.30 -13.27 -5.81
CA PHE A 1139 15.94 -12.82 -5.49
C PHE A 1139 15.93 -11.30 -5.33
N CYS A 1140 14.81 -10.63 -5.64
CA CYS A 1140 14.73 -9.16 -5.53
C CYS A 1140 13.41 -8.65 -4.95
N PHE A 1141 13.45 -7.74 -3.98
CA PHE A 1141 12.30 -6.97 -3.50
C PHE A 1141 12.37 -5.55 -4.06
N LYS A 1142 11.75 -5.35 -5.22
CA LYS A 1142 11.65 -4.06 -5.88
C LYS A 1142 10.39 -3.32 -5.42
N ASP A 1143 10.43 -1.99 -5.50
CA ASP A 1143 9.32 -1.07 -5.20
C ASP A 1143 8.84 -1.05 -3.74
N LEU A 1144 9.75 -1.17 -2.77
CA LEU A 1144 9.42 -0.95 -1.35
C LEU A 1144 8.95 0.51 -1.12
N ASP A 1145 7.73 0.70 -0.63
CA ASP A 1145 7.11 2.01 -0.43
C ASP A 1145 6.54 2.16 1.00
N GLU A 1146 5.77 3.22 1.25
CA GLU A 1146 5.10 3.43 2.54
C GLU A 1146 4.13 2.29 2.96
N ASN A 1147 3.70 1.43 2.02
CA ASN A 1147 2.81 0.32 2.30
C ASN A 1147 3.64 -0.92 2.64
N ARG A 1148 3.38 -1.52 3.80
CA ARG A 1148 4.05 -2.75 4.25
C ARG A 1148 3.14 -3.98 4.06
N PRO A 1149 3.12 -4.64 2.89
CA PRO A 1149 2.38 -5.89 2.70
C PRO A 1149 3.02 -7.05 3.46
N ALA A 1150 2.75 -7.17 4.75
CA ALA A 1150 3.29 -8.25 5.57
C ALA A 1150 3.00 -9.63 4.97
N GLY A 1151 1.77 -9.89 4.50
CA GLY A 1151 1.38 -11.17 3.89
C GLY A 1151 2.13 -11.49 2.59
N SER A 1152 2.33 -10.49 1.71
CA SER A 1152 3.10 -10.70 0.47
C SER A 1152 4.57 -10.99 0.79
N ILE A 1153 5.16 -10.20 1.70
CA ILE A 1153 6.56 -10.39 2.13
C ILE A 1153 6.75 -11.79 2.72
N GLN A 1154 5.83 -12.26 3.55
CA GLN A 1154 5.88 -13.60 4.13
C GLN A 1154 5.89 -14.70 3.05
N ILE A 1155 4.93 -14.66 2.10
CA ILE A 1155 4.88 -15.62 0.97
C ILE A 1155 6.21 -15.64 0.19
N ARG A 1156 6.81 -14.47 -0.02
CA ARG A 1156 8.09 -14.34 -0.73
C ARG A 1156 9.24 -14.96 0.03
N THR A 1157 9.38 -14.63 1.32
CA THR A 1157 10.46 -15.18 2.16
C THR A 1157 10.31 -16.68 2.37
N GLU A 1158 9.09 -17.23 2.45
CA GLU A 1158 8.84 -18.68 2.45
C GLU A 1158 9.18 -19.36 1.14
N THR A 1159 8.93 -18.71 0.01
CA THR A 1159 9.34 -19.21 -1.30
C THR A 1159 10.87 -19.25 -1.40
N ILE A 1160 11.55 -18.19 -0.97
CA ILE A 1160 13.02 -18.11 -0.91
C ILE A 1160 13.59 -19.24 -0.04
N ASP A 1161 13.06 -19.41 1.18
CA ASP A 1161 13.43 -20.48 2.12
C ASP A 1161 13.38 -21.87 1.46
N TYR A 1162 12.27 -22.20 0.81
CA TYR A 1162 12.12 -23.47 0.12
C TYR A 1162 13.23 -23.70 -0.92
N PHE A 1163 13.55 -22.69 -1.75
CA PHE A 1163 14.61 -22.81 -2.75
C PHE A 1163 16.01 -22.87 -2.15
N LEU A 1164 16.27 -22.10 -1.08
CA LEU A 1164 17.55 -22.14 -0.38
C LEU A 1164 17.78 -23.49 0.30
N GLN A 1165 16.75 -24.12 0.87
CA GLN A 1165 16.86 -25.48 1.41
C GLN A 1165 17.21 -26.50 0.32
N GLN A 1166 16.64 -26.37 -0.89
CA GLN A 1166 17.03 -27.22 -2.02
C GLN A 1166 18.47 -26.95 -2.48
N TYR A 1167 18.89 -25.69 -2.49
CA TYR A 1167 20.23 -25.29 -2.88
C TYR A 1167 21.29 -25.79 -1.87
N GLU A 1168 21.05 -25.68 -0.57
CA GLU A 1168 21.90 -26.28 0.47
C GLU A 1168 22.03 -27.80 0.31
N HIS A 1169 20.94 -28.49 -0.06
CA HIS A 1169 20.99 -29.93 -0.32
C HIS A 1169 21.85 -30.29 -1.54
N LEU A 1170 21.86 -29.44 -2.57
CA LEU A 1170 22.72 -29.61 -3.74
C LEU A 1170 24.19 -29.37 -3.40
N LEU A 1171 24.49 -28.29 -2.66
CA LEU A 1171 25.84 -27.98 -2.18
C LEU A 1171 26.42 -29.15 -1.39
N ARG A 1172 25.67 -29.68 -0.42
CA ARG A 1172 26.09 -30.85 0.38
C ARG A 1172 26.34 -32.11 -0.46
N LYS A 1173 25.61 -32.30 -1.56
CA LYS A 1173 25.83 -33.43 -2.48
C LYS A 1173 27.07 -33.24 -3.34
N GLN A 1174 27.38 -32.02 -3.75
CA GLN A 1174 28.59 -31.71 -4.51
C GLN A 1174 29.84 -31.89 -3.63
N ASP A 1175 29.78 -31.49 -2.35
CA ASP A 1175 30.87 -31.70 -1.37
C ASP A 1175 31.12 -33.18 -1.02
N ILE A 1176 30.14 -34.07 -1.20
CA ILE A 1176 30.31 -35.53 -1.01
C ILE A 1176 30.90 -36.19 -2.27
N ALA A 1177 30.76 -35.55 -3.43
CA ALA A 1177 31.21 -36.07 -4.72
C ALA A 1177 32.61 -35.56 -5.13
N ALA A 1178 33.06 -34.44 -4.58
CA ALA A 1178 34.42 -33.89 -4.68
C ALA A 1178 35.31 -34.45 -3.56
#